data_AF-A0A4C1W5Y9-F1
#
_entry.id   AF-A0A4C1W5Y9-F1
#
_cell.length_a   1.000
_cell.length_b   1.000
_cell.length_c   1.000
_cell.angle_alpha   90.00
_cell.angle_beta   90.00
_cell.angle_gamma   90.00
#
_symmetry.space_group_name_H-M   'P 1'
#
loop_
_entity.id
_entity.type
_entity.pdbx_description
1 polymer ?
#
loop_
_entity_poly.entity_id
_entity_poly.type
_entity_poly.pdbx_seq_one_letter_code
_entity_poly.pdbx_strand_id
1 'polypeptide(L)'
;MSKILILAAALFVVAATPLTNPRPSFNNEALSAQYRLSDNTIPTFYDVRLFLDPNADSFRGSVTIRVMPYVETDEIVLHAMDMTLSNINVRSDLNADNLYLSHTLATDDTHFLRIRLSQTLTAFLPYLVDIDYTAPYGDNMFGIYVSTYETATGDRRLVTSQLQPTFARRAFPCYDEPKFKAIFRTTIYAPAEFTAVRSNTLVRDDAGTWPDVPGYIKHEFEDTLPMSTYLVAYLVSDFDFRDNTENPIYRIPFRVYARPGVLNTADFALDFGQRNMVALEEYMQFPYYFEKMDKVAVPDFAFGAMENWGLVKYREVALLVQDGVTTTSTKQNVGRLICHENLHQWFGNEVSPDSWTYTWLNEGFANLFESYATDFVLSEWRMMDQFVLNMQNVFQSDAVLSVNPMTHPVYTPSEIIGTFNAVAYQKLRNSRRHLGGSSVALTLVSAKDLSSLSLLRDRSALRVRVNTTGSVIRMLEHFLTPEIFRRGLVIYIRDNARGVVTPAQLYTALQQAVNEANYSLPTSIEQILTAWTTQGGFPVITVRRSAPTANSVFITQERYLTDPTQSAPDRWRIPVNWVLSTAVDFSDTSPQAWVPHTFPAVSVDIPRLNETEWFIFNKQQTGYYRVNYDEENWQALSRVLNSDQYDRIHVLNRAQLIDDAFNLARNGRLDYRIPMELARYLVRESDYVPWAAASAAFTYLETVLSGSPAYEWFQPCPVWSTNQRSPFAELASPCANKRAYLQAFTNYCRVVHQRYIQSSHQPSERGDDVCAHSCVRVYKTEFLLELSLPLFDELGFDETQNEEHVTAFHRNIILGINCRHGNENCTSVAQDLLQEPESIHADIQTTVYCSGLRGGDAGAFNTLWNMFVDTTDSSRQSILLNALGCTSNSDRLQLATSAPLTDTEKYTVEQHLLKKTFSSYMDQVISDTSSVREQDRHTILVSVINAGPDNLEVALDFIIDNFLEIQQSVQGLTGTTNILNALSRTLSTKEHEEKIDNFYERYQNYFTAGEIASVAAIRENIGASQFWADRNFNVVEDWLRANYGNHAGRVTATVAFVLPLILSLLNVV
;
A
#
# COMPACT_ATOMS: atom_id res chain seq x y z
N MET A 1 -66.43 -21.59 34.41
CA MET A 1 -65.93 -22.90 34.86
C MET A 1 -64.68 -23.20 34.05
N SER A 2 -63.50 -23.55 34.55
CA SER A 2 -62.88 -23.55 35.87
C SER A 2 -61.39 -23.88 35.64
N LYS A 3 -60.48 -23.09 36.24
CA LYS A 3 -59.24 -23.49 36.95
C LYS A 3 -58.10 -24.18 36.15
N ILE A 4 -56.94 -23.55 35.91
CA ILE A 4 -55.76 -23.28 36.78
C ILE A 4 -54.83 -24.49 36.99
N LEU A 5 -53.56 -24.35 36.54
CA LEU A 5 -52.27 -24.73 37.19
C LEU A 5 -51.13 -24.47 36.17
N ILE A 6 -50.47 -23.31 36.13
CA ILE A 6 -49.32 -22.83 36.96
C ILE A 6 -48.15 -23.84 37.05
N LEU A 7 -47.08 -23.55 36.30
CA LEU A 7 -45.72 -23.54 36.83
C LEU A 7 -44.85 -22.59 35.99
N ALA A 8 -44.35 -21.56 36.67
CA ALA A 8 -43.50 -20.52 36.13
C ALA A 8 -42.03 -20.94 36.24
N ALA A 9 -41.25 -20.72 35.18
CA ALA A 9 -39.82 -20.48 35.26
C ALA A 9 -39.56 -19.16 34.54
N ALA A 10 -39.14 -18.16 35.33
CA ALA A 10 -38.83 -16.82 34.87
C ALA A 10 -37.65 -16.86 33.89
N LEU A 11 -37.90 -16.52 32.62
CA LEU A 11 -36.84 -16.05 31.73
C LEU A 11 -36.59 -14.58 32.07
N PHE A 12 -35.51 -14.35 32.81
CA PHE A 12 -34.79 -13.08 32.77
C PHE A 12 -34.44 -12.81 31.31
N VAL A 13 -35.20 -11.93 30.65
CA VAL A 13 -34.71 -11.21 29.48
C VAL A 13 -33.64 -10.27 30.03
N VAL A 14 -32.40 -10.75 30.08
CA VAL A 14 -31.24 -9.87 30.09
C VAL A 14 -31.30 -9.20 28.72
N ALA A 15 -31.90 -8.01 28.68
CA ALA A 15 -31.62 -7.06 27.62
C ALA A 15 -30.12 -6.79 27.72
N ALA A 16 -29.33 -7.56 26.98
CA ALA A 16 -27.98 -7.20 26.64
C ALA A 16 -28.12 -5.95 25.79
N THR A 17 -28.17 -4.79 26.45
CA THR A 17 -27.83 -3.53 25.81
C THR A 17 -26.48 -3.77 25.17
N PRO A 18 -26.35 -3.66 23.83
CA PRO A 18 -25.03 -3.69 23.24
C PRO A 18 -24.25 -2.60 23.96
N LEU A 19 -23.11 -2.97 24.54
CA LEU A 19 -22.10 -2.01 24.95
C LEU A 19 -21.60 -1.37 23.66
N THR A 20 -22.39 -0.46 23.10
CA THR A 20 -21.89 0.59 22.25
C THR A 20 -21.01 1.41 23.19
N ASN A 21 -19.71 1.10 23.24
CA ASN A 21 -18.75 2.10 23.64
C ASN A 21 -19.05 3.31 22.74
N PRO A 22 -19.55 4.43 23.28
CA PRO A 22 -19.66 5.63 22.49
C PRO A 22 -18.22 5.89 22.01
N ARG A 23 -18.01 5.98 20.70
CA ARG A 23 -16.82 6.66 20.19
C ARG A 23 -16.72 7.96 20.99
N PRO A 24 -15.55 8.34 21.56
CA PRO A 24 -15.43 9.63 22.22
C PRO A 24 -16.00 10.66 21.27
N SER A 25 -17.10 11.30 21.65
CA SER A 25 -17.65 12.40 20.87
C SER A 25 -16.68 13.54 21.07
N PHE A 26 -15.63 13.58 20.25
CA PHE A 26 -14.81 14.77 20.14
C PHE A 26 -15.76 15.90 19.81
N ASN A 27 -15.68 16.98 20.59
CA ASN A 27 -16.43 18.17 20.28
C ASN A 27 -15.76 18.81 19.06
N ASN A 28 -16.07 18.30 17.87
CA ASN A 28 -15.52 18.75 16.59
C ASN A 28 -15.68 20.26 16.42
N GLU A 29 -16.75 20.84 16.98
CA GLU A 29 -16.94 22.30 17.00
C GLU A 29 -15.87 23.02 17.81
N ALA A 30 -15.47 22.48 18.96
CA ALA A 30 -14.40 23.05 19.79
C ALA A 30 -13.03 22.97 19.11
N LEU A 31 -12.70 21.82 18.51
CA LEU A 31 -11.45 21.66 17.75
C LEU A 31 -11.42 22.56 16.51
N SER A 32 -12.53 22.63 15.78
CA SER A 32 -12.67 23.55 14.65
C SER A 32 -12.44 25.00 15.08
N ALA A 33 -13.07 25.44 16.18
CA ALA A 33 -12.91 26.80 16.69
C ALA A 33 -11.47 27.09 17.17
N GLN A 34 -10.73 26.06 17.58
CA GLN A 34 -9.36 26.19 18.06
C GLN A 34 -8.32 26.27 16.93
N TYR A 35 -8.47 25.48 15.85
CA TYR A 35 -7.43 25.31 14.82
C TYR A 35 -7.74 26.00 13.49
N ARG A 36 -8.99 26.33 13.19
CA ARG A 36 -9.36 26.95 11.90
C ARG A 36 -9.23 28.47 11.97
N LEU A 37 -8.72 29.06 10.90
CA LEU A 37 -8.80 30.50 10.69
C LEU A 37 -10.25 30.94 10.53
N SER A 38 -10.57 32.13 11.03
CA SER A 38 -11.86 32.75 10.78
C SER A 38 -11.93 33.31 9.36
N ASP A 39 -13.16 33.46 8.84
CA ASP A 39 -13.40 34.06 7.53
C ASP A 39 -13.48 35.60 7.59
N ASN A 40 -13.07 36.20 8.71
CA ASN A 40 -13.14 37.65 8.93
C ASN A 40 -12.25 38.42 7.96
N THR A 41 -11.16 37.82 7.52
CA THR A 41 -10.19 38.38 6.58
C THR A 41 -9.77 37.31 5.60
N ILE A 42 -9.67 37.65 4.32
CA ILE A 42 -9.20 36.74 3.28
C ILE A 42 -8.01 37.31 2.52
N PRO A 43 -7.07 36.46 2.06
CA PRO A 43 -6.05 36.89 1.13
C PRO A 43 -6.61 36.97 -0.29
N THR A 44 -6.05 37.88 -1.09
CA THR A 44 -6.36 37.98 -2.52
C THR A 44 -5.11 37.91 -3.39
N PHE A 45 -3.95 38.29 -2.85
CA PHE A 45 -2.67 38.31 -3.56
C PHE A 45 -1.50 38.19 -2.58
N TYR A 46 -0.43 37.52 -3.01
CA TYR A 46 0.84 37.40 -2.30
C TYR A 46 2.01 37.81 -3.21
N ASP A 47 2.88 38.72 -2.76
CA ASP A 47 4.22 38.92 -3.33
C ASP A 47 5.22 38.27 -2.37
N VAL A 48 5.76 37.11 -2.75
CA VAL A 48 6.68 36.31 -1.93
C VAL A 48 8.08 36.45 -2.49
N ARG A 49 9.00 36.97 -1.67
CA ARG A 49 10.42 37.17 -2.03
C ARG A 49 11.31 36.35 -1.12
N LEU A 50 12.16 35.51 -1.69
CA LEU A 50 12.99 34.56 -0.96
C LEU A 50 14.45 34.70 -1.37
N PHE A 51 15.35 34.65 -0.40
CA PHE A 51 16.80 34.53 -0.60
C PHE A 51 17.21 33.10 -0.28
N LEU A 52 17.35 32.28 -1.32
CA LEU A 52 17.59 30.85 -1.21
C LEU A 52 19.02 30.56 -1.64
N ASP A 53 19.89 30.35 -0.66
CA ASP A 53 21.26 29.87 -0.85
C ASP A 53 21.34 28.45 -0.29
N PRO A 54 21.45 27.41 -1.14
CA PRO A 54 21.61 26.03 -0.71
C PRO A 54 22.80 25.78 0.22
N ASN A 55 23.81 26.66 0.24
CA ASN A 55 24.97 26.54 1.10
C ASN A 55 24.82 27.23 2.46
N ALA A 56 23.79 28.06 2.65
CA ALA A 56 23.51 28.73 3.91
C ALA A 56 22.82 27.81 4.94
N ASP A 57 22.83 28.20 6.21
CA ASP A 57 22.14 27.50 7.32
C ASP A 57 20.65 27.85 7.41
N SER A 58 20.27 29.01 6.86
CA SER A 58 18.90 29.56 6.91
C SER A 58 18.64 30.41 5.67
N PHE A 59 17.36 30.72 5.44
CA PHE A 59 16.93 31.61 4.37
C PHE A 59 16.23 32.85 4.92
N ARG A 60 16.27 33.93 4.14
CA ARG A 60 15.55 35.18 4.42
C ARG A 60 14.37 35.29 3.48
N GLY A 61 13.27 35.84 3.97
CA GLY A 61 12.09 36.08 3.17
C GLY A 61 11.39 37.38 3.51
N SER A 62 10.62 37.87 2.55
CA SER A 62 9.69 38.98 2.70
C SER A 62 8.40 38.62 1.98
N VAL A 63 7.25 38.86 2.61
CA VAL A 63 5.95 38.64 2.00
C VAL A 63 5.08 39.88 2.13
N THR A 64 4.49 40.32 1.02
CA THR A 64 3.40 41.30 1.03
C THR A 64 2.10 40.58 0.70
N ILE A 65 1.13 40.65 1.63
CA ILE A 65 -0.18 40.01 1.49
C ILE A 65 -1.23 41.10 1.28
N ARG A 66 -2.01 40.99 0.20
CA ARG A 66 -3.22 41.81 0.04
C ARG A 66 -4.40 41.12 0.74
N VAL A 67 -4.81 41.69 1.87
CA VAL A 67 -5.88 41.18 2.73
C VAL A 67 -7.14 42.01 2.54
N MET A 68 -8.29 41.33 2.46
CA MET A 68 -9.61 41.96 2.42
C MET A 68 -10.44 41.48 3.64
N PRO A 69 -10.82 42.38 4.55
CA PRO A 69 -11.73 42.07 5.65
C PRO A 69 -13.16 41.87 5.12
N TYR A 70 -13.86 40.83 5.55
CA TYR A 70 -15.31 40.65 5.32
C TYR A 70 -16.16 41.29 6.41
N VAL A 71 -15.58 41.46 7.60
CA VAL A 71 -16.18 42.15 8.74
C VAL A 71 -15.22 43.22 9.24
N GLU A 72 -15.75 44.23 9.92
CA GLU A 72 -14.90 45.20 10.60
C GLU A 72 -14.08 44.50 11.68
N THR A 73 -12.76 44.69 11.67
CA THR A 73 -11.86 44.02 12.61
C THR A 73 -10.58 44.80 12.85
N ASP A 74 -10.04 44.72 14.06
CA ASP A 74 -8.76 45.31 14.45
C ASP A 74 -7.64 44.25 14.59
N GLU A 75 -7.89 43.02 14.11
CA GLU A 75 -6.95 41.90 14.16
C GLU A 75 -6.91 41.17 12.82
N ILE A 76 -5.70 40.84 12.37
CA ILE A 76 -5.45 39.92 11.27
C ILE A 76 -4.86 38.64 11.86
N VAL A 77 -5.44 37.48 11.53
CA VAL A 77 -4.97 36.16 12.00
C VAL A 77 -4.60 35.31 10.80
N LEU A 78 -3.39 34.76 10.80
CA LEU A 78 -2.86 33.88 9.75
C LEU A 78 -1.90 32.84 10.37
N HIS A 79 -1.27 31.98 9.57
CA HIS A 79 -0.32 30.97 10.04
C HIS A 79 1.15 31.38 9.82
N ALA A 80 2.01 31.07 10.78
CA ALA A 80 3.47 31.13 10.65
C ALA A 80 4.13 30.12 11.60
N MET A 81 5.20 29.45 11.16
CA MET A 81 5.90 28.40 11.91
C MET A 81 7.41 28.48 11.70
N ASP A 82 8.18 28.16 12.75
CA ASP A 82 9.66 28.06 12.73
C ASP A 82 10.38 29.27 12.11
N MET A 83 9.92 30.49 12.39
CA MET A 83 10.53 31.68 11.82
C MET A 83 10.66 32.82 12.83
N THR A 84 11.63 33.69 12.58
CA THR A 84 11.83 34.94 13.32
C THR A 84 11.33 36.10 12.48
N LEU A 85 10.30 36.79 12.98
CA LEU A 85 9.73 37.98 12.36
C LEU A 85 10.56 39.20 12.75
N SER A 86 10.92 40.02 11.78
CA SER A 86 11.80 41.19 11.98
C SER A 86 11.09 42.52 11.77
N ASN A 87 10.16 42.59 10.83
CA ASN A 87 9.39 43.78 10.52
C ASN A 87 7.96 43.39 10.10
N ILE A 88 6.97 44.13 10.60
CA ILE A 88 5.55 43.98 10.21
C ILE A 88 4.99 45.37 9.94
N ASN A 89 4.44 45.56 8.75
CA ASN A 89 3.77 46.80 8.35
C ASN A 89 2.37 46.47 7.83
N VAL A 90 1.37 47.21 8.28
CA VAL A 90 0.00 47.07 7.76
C VAL A 90 -0.44 48.44 7.26
N ARG A 91 -0.75 48.55 5.98
CA ARG A 91 -1.19 49.82 5.36
C ARG A 91 -2.44 49.62 4.53
N SER A 92 -3.19 50.70 4.31
CA SER A 92 -4.30 50.69 3.34
C SER A 92 -3.81 51.18 1.98
N ASP A 93 -4.51 50.85 0.90
CA ASP A 93 -4.21 51.40 -0.43
C ASP A 93 -4.40 52.94 -0.48
N LEU A 94 -5.15 53.52 0.48
CA LEU A 94 -5.51 54.95 0.52
C LEU A 94 -4.63 55.79 1.47
N ASN A 95 -3.99 55.15 2.45
CA ASN A 95 -3.17 55.78 3.47
C ASN A 95 -1.96 54.89 3.79
N ALA A 96 -0.78 55.49 3.70
CA ALA A 96 0.52 54.86 3.92
C ALA A 96 0.91 54.74 5.40
N ASP A 97 0.12 55.28 6.33
CA ASP A 97 0.35 55.11 7.77
C ASP A 97 0.38 53.62 8.15
N ASN A 98 1.38 53.24 8.94
CA ASN A 98 1.48 51.89 9.47
C ASN A 98 0.47 51.70 10.60
N LEU A 99 -0.51 50.81 10.37
CA LEU A 99 -1.57 50.43 11.29
C LEU A 99 -1.13 49.34 12.29
N TYR A 100 0.06 48.75 12.13
CA TYR A 100 0.58 47.72 13.03
C TYR A 100 0.74 48.26 14.47
N LEU A 101 0.21 47.53 15.45
CA LEU A 101 0.37 47.82 16.88
C LEU A 101 1.27 46.78 17.58
N SER A 102 0.95 45.50 17.43
CA SER A 102 1.70 44.39 18.04
C SER A 102 1.36 43.06 17.35
N HIS A 103 2.13 42.01 17.64
CA HIS A 103 1.75 40.66 17.23
C HIS A 103 2.03 39.62 18.33
N THR A 104 1.37 38.48 18.22
CA THR A 104 1.74 37.25 18.93
C THR A 104 1.91 36.12 17.92
N LEU A 105 2.93 35.30 18.13
CA LEU A 105 3.16 34.07 17.37
C LEU A 105 2.97 32.89 18.32
N ALA A 106 2.00 32.04 18.02
CA ALA A 106 1.69 30.86 18.82
C ALA A 106 2.86 29.87 18.78
N THR A 107 3.18 29.28 19.93
CA THR A 107 4.19 28.22 20.07
C THR A 107 3.57 26.83 20.19
N ASP A 108 2.23 26.75 20.11
CA ASP A 108 1.48 25.50 20.09
C ASP A 108 1.18 25.06 18.64
N ASP A 109 0.56 23.90 18.50
CA ASP A 109 0.27 23.28 17.20
C ASP A 109 -0.75 24.07 16.33
N THR A 110 -1.33 25.17 16.84
CA THR A 110 -2.18 26.05 16.01
C THR A 110 -1.36 26.89 15.03
N HIS A 111 -0.12 27.25 15.40
CA HIS A 111 0.79 28.08 14.60
C HIS A 111 0.18 29.43 14.13
N PHE A 112 -0.72 30.02 14.93
CA PHE A 112 -1.31 31.32 14.60
C PHE A 112 -0.34 32.48 14.83
N LEU A 113 -0.22 33.34 13.82
CA LEU A 113 0.28 34.71 13.92
C LEU A 113 -0.93 35.64 14.01
N ARG A 114 -1.06 36.35 15.14
CA ARG A 114 -2.10 37.36 15.37
C ARG A 114 -1.48 38.74 15.33
N ILE A 115 -1.93 39.57 14.40
CA ILE A 115 -1.45 40.95 14.20
C ILE A 115 -2.55 41.90 14.69
N ARG A 116 -2.28 42.65 15.75
CA ARG A 116 -3.17 43.67 16.30
C ARG A 116 -2.90 45.01 15.67
N LEU A 117 -3.97 45.76 15.42
CA LEU A 117 -3.93 47.00 14.67
C LEU A 117 -4.32 48.18 15.55
N SER A 118 -3.79 49.36 15.24
CA SER A 118 -4.12 50.61 15.93
C SER A 118 -5.49 51.18 15.55
N GLN A 119 -6.09 50.64 14.48
CA GLN A 119 -7.39 51.05 13.94
C GLN A 119 -8.18 49.83 13.47
N THR A 120 -9.50 49.93 13.53
CA THR A 120 -10.42 48.93 12.97
C THR A 120 -10.42 49.05 11.45
N LEU A 121 -10.11 47.96 10.76
CA LEU A 121 -10.20 47.84 9.31
C LEU A 121 -11.66 47.88 8.87
N THR A 122 -11.93 48.59 7.80
CA THR A 122 -13.26 48.65 7.18
C THR A 122 -13.49 47.41 6.33
N ALA A 123 -14.66 46.80 6.47
CA ALA A 123 -15.05 45.66 5.64
C ALA A 123 -15.01 46.02 4.14
N PHE A 124 -14.58 45.05 3.33
CA PHE A 124 -14.46 45.10 1.87
C PHE A 124 -13.47 46.14 1.31
N LEU A 125 -12.62 46.74 2.15
CA LEU A 125 -11.49 47.55 1.69
C LEU A 125 -10.18 46.74 1.71
N PRO A 126 -9.30 46.89 0.69
CA PRO A 126 -8.03 46.19 0.65
C PRO A 126 -6.97 46.83 1.56
N TYR A 127 -6.19 45.97 2.21
CA TYR A 127 -5.03 46.33 3.01
C TYR A 127 -3.82 45.49 2.61
N LEU A 128 -2.62 46.05 2.75
CA LEU A 128 -1.35 45.37 2.50
C LEU A 128 -0.67 45.07 3.84
N VAL A 129 -0.26 43.82 4.01
CA VAL A 129 0.49 43.34 5.17
C VAL A 129 1.87 42.92 4.67
N ASP A 130 2.91 43.69 5.02
CA ASP A 130 4.30 43.32 4.72
C ASP A 130 4.94 42.69 5.95
N ILE A 131 5.63 41.56 5.75
CA ILE A 131 6.31 40.83 6.81
C ILE A 131 7.69 40.41 6.32
N ASP A 132 8.74 40.86 7.01
CA ASP A 132 10.12 40.42 6.78
C ASP A 132 10.54 39.40 7.84
N TYR A 133 11.14 38.30 7.43
CA TYR A 133 11.46 37.18 8.32
C TYR A 133 12.75 36.43 7.93
N THR A 134 13.25 35.65 8.87
CA THR A 134 14.32 34.66 8.65
C THR A 134 13.85 33.31 9.20
N ALA A 135 14.08 32.24 8.46
CA ALA A 135 13.68 30.89 8.84
C ALA A 135 14.81 29.89 8.53
N PRO A 136 15.01 28.86 9.37
CA PRO A 136 15.91 27.77 9.05
C PRO A 136 15.35 26.93 7.90
N TYR A 137 16.24 26.26 7.16
CA TYR A 137 15.80 25.20 6.27
C TYR A 137 15.22 24.04 7.08
N GLY A 138 14.18 23.39 6.54
CA GLY A 138 13.59 22.21 7.15
C GLY A 138 14.58 21.05 7.21
N ASP A 139 14.63 20.38 8.35
CA ASP A 139 15.45 19.19 8.63
C ASP A 139 14.69 17.86 8.41
N ASN A 140 13.45 17.95 7.96
CA ASN A 140 12.50 16.84 7.86
C ASN A 140 11.78 16.78 6.51
N MET A 141 12.35 17.41 5.48
CA MET A 141 11.79 17.50 4.11
C MET A 141 10.44 18.24 4.00
N PHE A 142 10.04 19.03 5.01
CA PHE A 142 8.82 19.85 4.99
C PHE A 142 9.12 21.36 5.09
N GLY A 143 8.31 22.17 4.41
CA GLY A 143 8.56 23.60 4.22
C GLY A 143 9.54 23.84 3.07
N ILE A 144 10.48 24.77 3.23
CA ILE A 144 11.63 24.91 2.34
C ILE A 144 12.80 24.18 2.99
N TYR A 145 13.42 23.24 2.28
CA TYR A 145 14.48 22.40 2.83
C TYR A 145 15.61 22.20 1.82
N VAL A 146 16.73 21.69 2.33
CA VAL A 146 17.91 21.36 1.53
C VAL A 146 17.94 19.87 1.27
N SER A 147 18.19 19.48 0.03
CA SER A 147 18.48 18.11 -0.39
C SER A 147 19.92 18.04 -0.92
N THR A 148 20.50 16.85 -0.91
CA THR A 148 21.89 16.61 -1.35
C THR A 148 21.97 15.48 -2.36
N TYR A 149 22.92 15.58 -3.28
CA TYR A 149 23.29 14.47 -4.15
C TYR A 149 24.80 14.41 -4.37
N GLU A 150 25.32 13.21 -4.58
CA GLU A 150 26.75 12.98 -4.75
C GLU A 150 27.20 13.30 -6.18
N THR A 151 28.39 13.90 -6.30
CA THR A 151 29.10 14.09 -7.56
C THR A 151 30.51 13.54 -7.47
N ALA A 152 31.20 13.37 -8.61
CA ALA A 152 32.61 12.96 -8.63
C ALA A 152 33.55 13.91 -7.85
N THR A 153 33.12 15.14 -7.58
CA THR A 153 33.88 16.17 -6.85
C THR A 153 33.43 16.38 -5.40
N GLY A 154 32.45 15.60 -4.93
CA GLY A 154 31.84 15.72 -3.59
C GLY A 154 30.35 16.02 -3.63
N ASP A 155 29.74 16.23 -2.46
CA ASP A 155 28.29 16.44 -2.33
C ASP A 155 27.87 17.82 -2.88
N ARG A 156 26.80 17.83 -3.68
CA ARG A 156 26.10 19.03 -4.12
C ARG A 156 24.81 19.21 -3.33
N ARG A 157 24.54 20.45 -2.93
CA ARG A 157 23.33 20.87 -2.21
C ARG A 157 22.35 21.54 -3.18
N LEU A 158 21.07 21.33 -2.98
CA LEU A 158 19.99 22.05 -3.64
C LEU A 158 18.92 22.48 -2.63
N VAL A 159 18.10 23.45 -2.98
CA VAL A 159 16.90 23.84 -2.21
C VAL A 159 15.65 23.45 -2.97
N THR A 160 14.70 22.87 -2.26
CA THR A 160 13.36 22.54 -2.78
C THR A 160 12.31 22.78 -1.70
N SER A 161 11.04 22.53 -2.01
CA SER A 161 9.94 22.70 -1.06
C SER A 161 9.02 21.48 -0.96
N GLN A 162 8.29 21.37 0.15
CA GLN A 162 7.11 20.52 0.29
C GLN A 162 6.14 21.20 1.26
N LEU A 163 5.07 21.78 0.70
CA LEU A 163 4.17 22.66 1.46
C LEU A 163 2.86 21.99 1.85
N GLN A 164 2.48 20.89 1.19
CA GLN A 164 1.34 20.08 1.59
C GLN A 164 1.65 19.25 2.85
N PRO A 165 0.69 19.12 3.79
CA PRO A 165 -0.63 19.76 3.78
C PRO A 165 -0.69 21.14 4.44
N THR A 166 0.16 21.41 5.43
CA THR A 166 0.10 22.64 6.24
C THR A 166 1.49 23.21 6.51
N PHE A 167 2.38 23.15 5.53
CA PHE A 167 3.78 23.56 5.67
C PHE A 167 4.13 24.79 4.83
N ALA A 168 3.19 25.39 4.09
CA ALA A 168 3.41 26.70 3.50
C ALA A 168 3.70 27.76 4.58
N ARG A 169 3.08 27.61 5.75
CA ARG A 169 3.36 28.43 6.95
C ARG A 169 4.81 28.38 7.47
N ARG A 170 5.63 27.41 7.03
CA ARG A 170 7.07 27.32 7.33
C ARG A 170 7.93 28.01 6.27
N ALA A 171 7.37 28.24 5.08
CA ALA A 171 8.02 28.95 3.99
C ALA A 171 7.80 30.46 4.09
N PHE A 172 6.58 30.89 4.39
CA PHE A 172 6.19 32.29 4.57
C PHE A 172 4.91 32.40 5.42
N PRO A 173 4.71 33.49 6.19
CA PRO A 173 3.44 33.75 6.86
C PRO A 173 2.28 33.81 5.86
N CYS A 174 1.24 32.99 6.04
CA CYS A 174 0.12 32.91 5.09
C CYS A 174 -1.18 32.33 5.68
N TYR A 175 -2.28 32.46 4.95
CA TYR A 175 -3.56 31.81 5.28
C TYR A 175 -3.49 30.35 4.83
N ASP A 176 -2.76 29.54 5.59
CA ASP A 176 -2.38 28.18 5.19
C ASP A 176 -3.51 27.13 5.37
N GLU A 177 -4.63 27.34 4.69
CA GLU A 177 -5.72 26.37 4.52
C GLU A 177 -6.19 26.32 3.05
N PRO A 178 -6.59 25.15 2.52
CA PRO A 178 -6.94 24.99 1.10
C PRO A 178 -7.95 26.01 0.55
N LYS A 179 -8.97 26.39 1.34
CA LYS A 179 -10.03 27.32 0.93
C LYS A 179 -9.56 28.73 0.60
N PHE A 180 -8.44 29.18 1.16
CA PHE A 180 -7.95 30.55 0.96
C PHE A 180 -7.09 30.65 -0.30
N LYS A 181 -7.71 30.42 -1.46
CA LYS A 181 -7.05 30.59 -2.75
C LYS A 181 -6.67 32.06 -2.99
N ALA A 182 -5.49 32.28 -3.54
CA ALA A 182 -4.98 33.59 -3.91
C ALA A 182 -4.04 33.52 -5.11
N ILE A 183 -3.71 34.67 -5.68
CA ILE A 183 -2.67 34.81 -6.71
C ILE A 183 -1.32 34.97 -6.02
N PHE A 184 -0.28 34.32 -6.54
CA PHE A 184 1.08 34.42 -6.04
C PHE A 184 2.00 34.99 -7.10
N ARG A 185 2.79 35.99 -6.71
CA ARG A 185 4.00 36.41 -7.40
C ARG A 185 5.19 35.94 -6.58
N THR A 186 6.08 35.20 -7.22
CA THR A 186 7.28 34.67 -6.56
C THR A 186 8.52 35.37 -7.11
N THR A 187 9.41 35.78 -6.21
CA THR A 187 10.77 36.20 -6.56
C THR A 187 11.78 35.39 -5.75
N ILE A 188 12.73 34.75 -6.43
CA ILE A 188 13.83 34.02 -5.80
C ILE A 188 15.14 34.73 -6.11
N TYR A 189 15.91 35.04 -5.08
CA TYR A 189 17.30 35.43 -5.18
C TYR A 189 18.14 34.18 -4.87
N ALA A 190 18.94 33.73 -5.83
CA ALA A 190 19.81 32.56 -5.69
C ALA A 190 21.25 32.88 -6.10
N PRO A 191 22.28 32.21 -5.55
CA PRO A 191 23.65 32.35 -6.02
C PRO A 191 23.81 31.98 -7.50
N ALA A 192 24.70 32.67 -8.21
CA ALA A 192 24.87 32.53 -9.66
C ALA A 192 25.28 31.13 -10.15
N GLU A 193 25.81 30.30 -9.26
CA GLU A 193 26.20 28.92 -9.55
C GLU A 193 25.01 27.95 -9.71
N PHE A 194 23.82 28.33 -9.23
CA PHE A 194 22.60 27.52 -9.37
C PHE A 194 21.81 27.97 -10.61
N THR A 195 21.93 27.21 -11.69
CA THR A 195 21.37 27.55 -13.01
C THR A 195 19.89 27.19 -13.17
N ALA A 196 19.38 26.27 -12.35
CA ALA A 196 18.00 25.80 -12.37
C ALA A 196 17.21 26.39 -11.20
N VAL A 197 16.76 27.65 -11.36
CA VAL A 197 15.84 28.31 -10.43
C VAL A 197 14.43 28.26 -11.00
N ARG A 198 13.50 27.57 -10.33
CA ARG A 198 12.12 27.34 -10.82
C ARG A 198 11.07 27.58 -9.74
N SER A 199 9.88 27.98 -10.20
CA SER A 199 8.64 28.10 -9.43
C SER A 199 7.46 27.62 -10.28
N ASN A 200 6.23 27.83 -9.82
CA ASN A 200 4.99 27.39 -10.47
C ASN A 200 4.81 27.90 -11.91
N THR A 201 5.25 29.12 -12.21
CA THR A 201 5.06 29.83 -13.49
C THR A 201 6.38 30.06 -14.22
N LEU A 202 6.33 30.66 -15.41
CA LEU A 202 7.54 31.04 -16.16
C LEU A 202 8.27 32.20 -15.48
N VAL A 203 9.58 32.30 -15.74
CA VAL A 203 10.39 33.47 -15.34
C VAL A 203 10.01 34.65 -16.25
N ARG A 204 9.86 35.84 -15.67
CA ARG A 204 9.60 37.08 -16.41
C ARG A 204 10.78 37.52 -17.25
N ASP A 205 10.52 37.84 -18.52
CA ASP A 205 11.52 38.36 -19.47
C ASP A 205 11.97 39.80 -19.13
N ASP A 206 11.10 40.58 -18.46
CA ASP A 206 11.27 42.00 -18.20
C ASP A 206 11.80 42.32 -16.81
N ALA A 207 12.50 41.36 -16.16
CA ALA A 207 13.13 41.54 -14.87
C ALA A 207 14.12 42.73 -14.93
N GLY A 208 13.60 43.94 -14.73
CA GLY A 208 14.36 45.18 -14.77
C GLY A 208 15.52 45.09 -13.79
N THR A 209 16.53 45.93 -13.98
CA THR A 209 17.65 46.06 -13.05
C THR A 209 17.16 46.63 -11.71
N TRP A 210 16.52 45.80 -10.90
CA TRP A 210 16.34 45.98 -9.46
C TRP A 210 17.72 45.92 -8.80
N PRO A 211 17.94 46.55 -7.64
CA PRO A 211 19.29 46.72 -7.09
C PRO A 211 20.02 45.37 -7.03
N ASP A 212 21.18 45.30 -7.68
CA ASP A 212 22.06 44.13 -7.62
C ASP A 212 22.31 43.81 -6.15
N VAL A 213 21.83 42.64 -5.71
CA VAL A 213 22.21 42.09 -4.41
C VAL A 213 23.52 41.34 -4.64
N PRO A 214 24.66 41.81 -4.10
CA PRO A 214 25.95 41.20 -4.40
C PRO A 214 25.94 39.70 -4.12
N GLY A 215 26.33 38.91 -5.11
CA GLY A 215 26.39 37.44 -5.02
C GLY A 215 25.09 36.70 -5.36
N TYR A 216 23.98 37.39 -5.62
CA TYR A 216 22.69 36.78 -5.96
C TYR A 216 22.19 37.23 -7.32
N ILE A 217 21.56 36.30 -8.05
CA ILE A 217 20.79 36.56 -9.26
C ILE A 217 19.30 36.55 -8.90
N LYS A 218 18.56 37.54 -9.38
CA LYS A 218 17.10 37.65 -9.20
C LYS A 218 16.38 36.83 -10.27
N HIS A 219 15.42 36.03 -9.85
CA HIS A 219 14.47 35.31 -10.68
C HIS A 219 13.06 35.68 -10.26
N GLU A 220 12.40 36.57 -11.00
CA GLU A 220 10.98 36.90 -10.78
C GLU A 220 10.12 36.06 -11.72
N PHE A 221 9.06 35.48 -11.19
CA PHE A 221 8.15 34.61 -11.91
C PHE A 221 6.82 35.32 -12.20
N GLU A 222 6.13 34.89 -13.26
CA GLU A 222 4.80 35.39 -13.59
C GLU A 222 3.78 35.12 -12.49
N ASP A 223 2.72 35.93 -12.45
CA ASP A 223 1.66 35.78 -11.45
C ASP A 223 0.90 34.46 -11.70
N THR A 224 0.65 33.68 -10.65
CA THR A 224 -0.12 32.44 -10.78
C THR A 224 -1.61 32.71 -11.06
N LEU A 225 -2.34 31.69 -11.49
CA LEU A 225 -3.80 31.68 -11.30
C LEU A 225 -4.14 31.59 -9.80
N PRO A 226 -5.39 31.92 -9.39
CA PRO A 226 -5.83 31.69 -8.01
C PRO A 226 -5.68 30.22 -7.61
N MET A 227 -4.83 29.97 -6.61
CA MET A 227 -4.54 28.62 -6.12
C MET A 227 -4.32 28.61 -4.61
N SER A 228 -4.30 27.42 -4.01
CA SER A 228 -4.10 27.25 -2.56
C SER A 228 -2.61 27.30 -2.19
N THR A 229 -2.30 27.72 -0.97
CA THR A 229 -0.91 27.86 -0.46
C THR A 229 -0.08 26.58 -0.57
N TYR A 230 -0.69 25.42 -0.35
CA TYR A 230 0.00 24.12 -0.36
C TYR A 230 0.58 23.74 -1.73
N LEU A 231 0.14 24.39 -2.81
CA LEU A 231 0.59 24.15 -4.18
C LEU A 231 1.78 24.99 -4.60
N VAL A 232 2.15 26.03 -3.83
CA VAL A 232 3.31 26.86 -4.11
C VAL A 232 4.59 26.00 -4.05
N ALA A 233 5.49 26.15 -5.03
CA ALA A 233 6.69 25.34 -5.13
C ALA A 233 7.93 26.13 -5.54
N TYR A 234 9.08 25.69 -5.02
CA TYR A 234 10.38 26.31 -5.29
C TYR A 234 11.41 25.22 -5.59
N LEU A 235 12.33 25.53 -6.51
CA LEU A 235 13.54 24.76 -6.77
C LEU A 235 14.71 25.72 -7.02
N VAL A 236 15.84 25.50 -6.36
CA VAL A 236 17.13 26.13 -6.65
C VAL A 236 18.17 25.02 -6.69
N SER A 237 18.61 24.68 -7.90
CA SER A 237 19.60 23.63 -8.14
C SER A 237 20.48 23.96 -9.35
N ASP A 238 21.38 23.03 -9.68
CA ASP A 238 22.18 22.98 -10.89
C ASP A 238 21.71 21.85 -11.84
N PHE A 239 20.42 21.51 -11.78
CA PHE A 239 19.85 20.44 -12.59
C PHE A 239 19.80 20.77 -14.08
N ASP A 240 20.00 19.74 -14.89
CA ASP A 240 19.72 19.78 -16.33
C ASP A 240 18.27 19.36 -16.60
N PHE A 241 17.80 19.56 -17.83
CA PHE A 241 16.45 19.15 -18.22
C PHE A 241 16.38 18.60 -19.65
N ARG A 242 15.44 17.67 -19.84
CA ARG A 242 14.89 17.32 -21.16
C ARG A 242 13.62 18.12 -21.37
N ASP A 243 13.40 18.59 -22.59
CA ASP A 243 12.14 19.24 -22.96
C ASP A 243 11.55 18.67 -24.24
N ASN A 244 10.33 19.09 -24.53
CA ASN A 244 9.58 18.65 -25.70
C ASN A 244 9.84 19.48 -26.97
N THR A 245 10.92 20.27 -27.05
CA THR A 245 11.17 21.11 -28.24
C THR A 245 11.43 20.28 -29.49
N GLU A 246 12.09 19.13 -29.36
CA GLU A 246 12.37 18.20 -30.46
C GLU A 246 11.13 17.37 -30.86
N ASN A 247 10.26 17.04 -29.91
CA ASN A 247 9.03 16.26 -30.13
C ASN A 247 7.85 16.83 -29.29
N PRO A 248 7.21 17.92 -29.77
CA PRO A 248 6.14 18.60 -29.05
C PRO A 248 4.82 17.85 -29.20
N ILE A 249 4.60 16.84 -28.37
CA ILE A 249 3.32 16.12 -28.28
C ILE A 249 2.28 16.98 -27.56
N TYR A 250 2.70 17.63 -26.46
CA TYR A 250 1.85 18.56 -25.71
C TYR A 250 2.12 20.01 -26.11
N ARG A 251 1.08 20.85 -26.11
CA ARG A 251 1.13 22.19 -26.76
C ARG A 251 1.97 23.25 -26.03
N ILE A 252 2.28 23.05 -24.75
CA ILE A 252 3.05 23.99 -23.92
C ILE A 252 4.45 23.42 -23.63
N PRO A 253 5.42 24.25 -23.20
CA PRO A 253 6.70 23.77 -22.69
C PRO A 253 6.50 22.71 -21.61
N PHE A 254 7.02 21.52 -21.88
CA PHE A 254 7.00 20.38 -20.96
C PHE A 254 8.42 19.94 -20.69
N ARG A 255 8.86 19.95 -19.43
CA ARG A 255 10.25 19.70 -19.07
C ARG A 255 10.38 18.69 -17.95
N VAL A 256 11.42 17.86 -18.02
CA VAL A 256 11.80 16.93 -16.95
C VAL A 256 13.19 17.31 -16.47
N TYR A 257 13.28 17.81 -15.24
CA TYR A 257 14.50 18.21 -14.55
C TYR A 257 15.06 17.03 -13.74
N ALA A 258 16.36 16.80 -13.85
CA ALA A 258 17.09 15.82 -13.04
C ALA A 258 18.52 16.30 -12.81
N ARG A 259 19.21 15.70 -11.84
CA ARG A 259 20.63 15.99 -11.60
C ARG A 259 21.49 15.68 -12.85
N PRO A 260 22.62 16.39 -13.05
CA PRO A 260 23.51 16.11 -14.16
C PRO A 260 23.98 14.64 -14.17
N GLY A 261 24.09 14.07 -15.37
CA GLY A 261 24.60 12.70 -15.58
C GLY A 261 23.53 11.60 -15.66
N VAL A 262 22.27 11.86 -15.34
CA VAL A 262 21.15 10.89 -15.46
C VAL A 262 20.06 11.34 -16.42
N LEU A 263 20.32 12.35 -17.24
CA LEU A 263 19.29 12.99 -18.06
C LEU A 263 18.73 12.10 -19.18
N ASN A 264 19.45 11.04 -19.56
CA ASN A 264 18.98 10.01 -20.50
C ASN A 264 17.88 9.12 -19.92
N THR A 265 17.68 9.10 -18.60
CA THR A 265 16.62 8.30 -17.97
C THR A 265 15.29 9.06 -17.85
N ALA A 266 15.22 10.29 -18.39
CA ALA A 266 14.03 11.15 -18.33
C ALA A 266 13.07 10.98 -19.53
N ASP A 267 13.49 10.27 -20.58
CA ASP A 267 12.79 10.24 -21.87
C ASP A 267 11.40 9.59 -21.76
N PHE A 268 11.27 8.52 -20.97
CA PHE A 268 9.96 7.90 -20.71
C PHE A 268 8.98 8.89 -20.07
N ALA A 269 9.41 9.62 -19.04
CA ALA A 269 8.55 10.58 -18.34
C ALA A 269 8.14 11.76 -19.23
N LEU A 270 9.04 12.21 -20.11
CA LEU A 270 8.77 13.26 -21.08
C LEU A 270 7.75 12.81 -22.13
N ASP A 271 7.95 11.66 -22.76
CA ASP A 271 7.06 11.16 -23.83
C ASP A 271 5.68 10.77 -23.27
N PHE A 272 5.66 9.88 -22.26
CA PHE A 272 4.42 9.39 -21.66
C PHE A 272 3.65 10.52 -20.98
N GLY A 273 4.35 11.38 -20.23
CA GLY A 273 3.73 12.49 -19.51
C GLY A 273 3.00 13.48 -20.42
N GLN A 274 3.54 13.75 -21.62
CA GLN A 274 2.87 14.58 -22.62
C GLN A 274 1.63 13.90 -23.21
N ARG A 275 1.76 12.63 -23.65
CA ARG A 275 0.62 11.86 -24.20
C ARG A 275 -0.53 11.76 -23.20
N ASN A 276 -0.19 11.54 -21.92
CA ASN A 276 -1.18 11.49 -20.86
C ASN A 276 -1.87 12.85 -20.60
N MET A 277 -1.15 13.97 -20.65
CA MET A 277 -1.78 15.29 -20.54
C MET A 277 -2.79 15.56 -21.67
N VAL A 278 -2.46 15.15 -22.92
CA VAL A 278 -3.40 15.22 -24.06
C VAL A 278 -4.66 14.40 -23.76
N ALA A 279 -4.49 13.14 -23.36
CA ALA A 279 -5.61 12.23 -23.08
C ALA A 279 -6.50 12.76 -21.93
N LEU A 280 -5.91 13.30 -20.87
CA LEU A 280 -6.64 13.89 -19.74
C LEU A 280 -7.41 15.14 -20.15
N GLU A 281 -6.81 16.06 -20.93
CA GLU A 281 -7.52 17.23 -21.44
C GLU A 281 -8.72 16.86 -22.31
N GLU A 282 -8.53 15.91 -23.22
CA GLU A 282 -9.60 15.40 -24.07
C GLU A 282 -10.72 14.78 -23.22
N TYR A 283 -10.36 13.97 -22.23
CA TYR A 283 -11.31 13.34 -21.33
C TYR A 283 -12.10 14.39 -20.51
N MET A 284 -11.41 15.34 -19.89
CA MET A 284 -12.01 16.37 -19.03
C MET A 284 -12.72 17.48 -19.80
N GLN A 285 -12.49 17.60 -21.10
CA GLN A 285 -13.00 18.69 -21.96
C GLN A 285 -12.77 20.08 -21.33
N PHE A 286 -11.67 20.22 -20.61
CA PHE A 286 -11.30 21.42 -19.89
C PHE A 286 -9.80 21.62 -20.03
N PRO A 287 -9.34 22.70 -20.66
CA PRO A 287 -7.94 22.81 -20.99
C PRO A 287 -7.09 23.16 -19.77
N TYR A 288 -5.84 22.71 -19.77
CA TYR A 288 -4.82 23.17 -18.82
C TYR A 288 -4.39 24.60 -19.14
N TYR A 289 -4.52 25.51 -18.17
CA TYR A 289 -4.32 26.95 -18.39
C TYR A 289 -2.96 27.51 -17.98
N PHE A 290 -2.12 26.75 -17.28
CA PHE A 290 -0.77 27.21 -16.94
C PHE A 290 0.14 27.17 -18.16
N GLU A 291 1.12 28.07 -18.17
CA GLU A 291 1.95 28.35 -19.34
C GLU A 291 3.01 27.28 -19.61
N LYS A 292 3.29 26.41 -18.63
CA LYS A 292 4.30 25.35 -18.69
C LYS A 292 3.98 24.21 -17.74
N MET A 293 4.60 23.06 -17.97
CA MET A 293 4.59 21.92 -17.07
C MET A 293 6.02 21.43 -16.84
N ASP A 294 6.57 21.71 -15.66
CA ASP A 294 7.86 21.15 -15.26
C ASP A 294 7.63 19.97 -14.30
N LYS A 295 8.39 18.89 -14.50
CA LYS A 295 8.50 17.75 -13.59
C LYS A 295 9.94 17.67 -13.08
N VAL A 296 10.12 17.41 -11.78
CA VAL A 296 11.45 17.44 -11.15
C VAL A 296 11.71 16.15 -10.38
N ALA A 297 12.80 15.46 -10.70
CA ALA A 297 13.32 14.32 -9.95
C ALA A 297 14.21 14.81 -8.80
N VAL A 298 13.69 14.78 -7.56
CA VAL A 298 14.38 15.23 -6.35
C VAL A 298 15.00 14.02 -5.63
N PRO A 299 16.29 14.06 -5.25
CA PRO A 299 16.97 12.98 -4.52
C PRO A 299 16.30 12.65 -3.17
N ASP A 300 16.12 13.65 -2.31
CA ASP A 300 15.48 13.50 -1.01
C ASP A 300 14.06 14.10 -1.06
N PHE A 301 13.03 13.25 -1.10
CA PHE A 301 11.64 13.73 -1.15
C PHE A 301 10.73 12.93 -0.20
N ALA A 302 9.97 13.64 0.64
CA ALA A 302 9.16 13.02 1.70
C ALA A 302 8.09 12.06 1.15
N PHE A 303 7.49 12.41 0.01
CA PHE A 303 6.41 11.67 -0.64
C PHE A 303 6.90 10.93 -1.89
N GLY A 304 6.03 10.19 -2.57
CA GLY A 304 6.34 9.65 -3.90
C GLY A 304 6.45 10.77 -4.94
N ALA A 305 5.47 11.66 -4.93
CA ALA A 305 5.40 12.87 -5.74
C ALA A 305 4.50 13.93 -5.06
N MET A 306 4.42 15.11 -5.65
CA MET A 306 3.57 16.24 -5.21
C MET A 306 3.15 17.09 -6.40
N GLU A 307 1.86 17.36 -6.50
CA GLU A 307 1.13 17.89 -7.64
C GLU A 307 1.27 19.40 -7.87
N ASN A 308 2.30 20.03 -7.31
CA ASN A 308 2.46 21.49 -7.32
C ASN A 308 2.23 22.07 -8.71
N TRP A 309 1.29 23.03 -8.81
CA TRP A 309 0.73 23.44 -10.10
C TRP A 309 1.81 24.04 -11.00
N GLY A 310 2.12 23.34 -12.10
CA GLY A 310 3.17 23.72 -13.05
C GLY A 310 4.60 23.31 -12.68
N LEU A 311 4.89 22.84 -11.46
CA LEU A 311 6.21 22.36 -11.02
C LEU A 311 6.10 21.10 -10.16
N VAL A 312 5.69 20.00 -10.78
CA VAL A 312 5.43 18.72 -10.10
C VAL A 312 6.75 18.09 -9.65
N LYS A 313 6.86 17.66 -8.40
CA LYS A 313 8.08 17.04 -7.86
C LYS A 313 7.86 15.56 -7.62
N TYR A 314 8.91 14.78 -7.82
CA TYR A 314 8.94 13.33 -7.67
C TYR A 314 10.22 12.92 -6.93
N ARG A 315 10.20 11.77 -6.27
CA ARG A 315 11.45 11.03 -6.02
C ARG A 315 12.09 10.64 -7.35
N GLU A 316 13.43 10.50 -7.40
CA GLU A 316 14.10 10.04 -8.63
C GLU A 316 13.52 8.71 -9.16
N VAL A 317 13.36 7.71 -8.29
CA VAL A 317 12.78 6.39 -8.63
C VAL A 317 11.32 6.43 -9.07
N ALA A 318 10.65 7.56 -8.89
CA ALA A 318 9.24 7.78 -9.21
C ALA A 318 9.06 8.55 -10.53
N LEU A 319 10.15 8.96 -11.19
CA LEU A 319 10.13 9.71 -12.45
C LEU A 319 11.10 9.17 -13.51
N LEU A 320 12.25 8.64 -13.09
CA LEU A 320 13.32 8.23 -13.99
C LEU A 320 13.26 6.74 -14.31
N VAL A 321 13.47 6.39 -15.59
CA VAL A 321 13.45 5.03 -16.11
C VAL A 321 14.71 4.77 -16.92
N GLN A 322 15.43 3.72 -16.57
CA GLN A 322 16.63 3.27 -17.27
C GLN A 322 16.42 1.89 -17.89
N ASP A 323 16.61 1.78 -19.20
CA ASP A 323 16.48 0.52 -19.93
C ASP A 323 17.48 -0.53 -19.43
N GLY A 324 17.01 -1.78 -19.30
CA GLY A 324 17.79 -2.91 -18.79
C GLY A 324 18.03 -2.91 -17.27
N VAL A 325 17.68 -1.83 -16.57
CA VAL A 325 17.86 -1.71 -15.10
C VAL A 325 16.53 -1.54 -14.37
N THR A 326 15.63 -0.72 -14.91
CA THR A 326 14.30 -0.50 -14.33
C THR A 326 13.38 -1.66 -14.67
N THR A 327 12.80 -2.30 -13.65
CA THR A 327 11.83 -3.39 -13.81
C THR A 327 10.54 -2.89 -14.48
N THR A 328 9.81 -3.78 -15.13
CA THR A 328 8.47 -3.55 -15.68
C THR A 328 7.52 -3.01 -14.59
N SER A 329 7.59 -3.55 -13.36
CA SER A 329 6.82 -3.02 -12.22
C SER A 329 7.14 -1.58 -11.87
N THR A 330 8.43 -1.23 -11.82
CA THR A 330 8.86 0.14 -11.48
C THR A 330 8.49 1.10 -12.61
N LYS A 331 8.70 0.72 -13.87
CA LYS A 331 8.27 1.50 -15.03
C LYS A 331 6.76 1.73 -15.04
N GLN A 332 5.97 0.71 -14.71
CA GLN A 332 4.52 0.82 -14.54
C GLN A 332 4.17 1.83 -13.43
N ASN A 333 4.85 1.75 -12.29
CA ASN A 333 4.63 2.67 -11.17
C ASN A 333 5.00 4.12 -11.53
N VAL A 334 6.06 4.35 -12.30
CA VAL A 334 6.41 5.68 -12.83
C VAL A 334 5.29 6.21 -13.72
N GLY A 335 4.80 5.41 -14.68
CA GLY A 335 3.68 5.80 -15.55
C GLY A 335 2.42 6.14 -14.75
N ARG A 336 2.02 5.22 -13.86
CA ARG A 336 0.87 5.39 -12.95
C ARG A 336 0.95 6.70 -12.15
N LEU A 337 2.10 6.98 -11.53
CA LEU A 337 2.28 8.18 -10.72
C LEU A 337 2.34 9.46 -11.57
N ILE A 338 2.91 9.42 -12.77
CA ILE A 338 2.81 10.55 -13.71
C ILE A 338 1.35 10.87 -14.02
N CYS A 339 0.51 9.86 -14.27
CA CYS A 339 -0.93 10.04 -14.48
C CYS A 339 -1.64 10.61 -13.24
N HIS A 340 -1.29 10.12 -12.06
CA HIS A 340 -1.82 10.59 -10.78
C HIS A 340 -1.60 12.11 -10.62
N GLU A 341 -0.35 12.57 -10.73
CA GLU A 341 0.00 13.99 -10.59
C GLU A 341 -0.53 14.86 -11.74
N ASN A 342 -0.60 14.31 -12.95
CA ASN A 342 -1.20 15.01 -14.09
C ASN A 342 -2.71 15.22 -13.89
N LEU A 343 -3.43 14.27 -13.29
CA LEU A 343 -4.85 14.46 -12.97
C LEU A 343 -5.05 15.58 -11.97
N HIS A 344 -4.18 15.68 -10.97
CA HIS A 344 -4.29 16.68 -9.92
C HIS A 344 -4.29 18.13 -10.43
N GLN A 345 -3.80 18.35 -11.65
CA GLN A 345 -3.89 19.64 -12.34
C GLN A 345 -5.35 20.11 -12.51
N TRP A 346 -6.32 19.19 -12.52
CA TRP A 346 -7.76 19.47 -12.42
C TRP A 346 -8.30 19.20 -11.01
N PHE A 347 -8.08 17.99 -10.49
CA PHE A 347 -8.59 17.53 -9.19
C PHE A 347 -7.59 17.77 -8.07
N GLY A 348 -7.64 18.95 -7.47
CA GLY A 348 -6.75 19.39 -6.39
C GLY A 348 -6.20 20.78 -6.65
N ASN A 349 -5.90 21.10 -7.91
CA ASN A 349 -5.35 22.39 -8.33
C ASN A 349 -6.44 23.33 -8.82
N GLU A 350 -7.03 23.06 -10.00
CA GLU A 350 -8.12 23.86 -10.55
C GLU A 350 -9.31 23.86 -9.58
N VAL A 351 -9.72 22.68 -9.11
CA VAL A 351 -10.77 22.49 -8.11
C VAL A 351 -10.15 21.89 -6.86
N SER A 352 -10.16 22.61 -5.73
CA SER A 352 -9.49 22.18 -4.48
C SER A 352 -10.50 21.90 -3.37
N PRO A 353 -10.24 21.00 -2.42
CA PRO A 353 -11.18 20.73 -1.35
C PRO A 353 -11.27 21.95 -0.43
N ASP A 354 -12.45 22.25 0.10
CA ASP A 354 -12.64 23.34 1.08
C ASP A 354 -11.80 23.12 2.36
N SER A 355 -11.63 21.86 2.74
CA SER A 355 -10.79 21.46 3.87
C SER A 355 -10.28 20.03 3.67
N TRP A 356 -9.27 19.67 4.46
CA TRP A 356 -8.72 18.31 4.50
C TRP A 356 -9.71 17.24 5.01
N THR A 357 -10.92 17.64 5.45
CA THR A 357 -12.04 16.72 5.67
C THR A 357 -12.46 16.01 4.37
N TYR A 358 -12.25 16.67 3.23
CA TYR A 358 -12.68 16.23 1.90
C TYR A 358 -11.50 15.89 0.98
N THR A 359 -10.34 15.52 1.55
CA THR A 359 -9.13 15.11 0.79
C THR A 359 -9.43 14.07 -0.28
N TRP A 360 -10.41 13.20 -0.06
CA TRP A 360 -10.82 12.17 -1.00
C TRP A 360 -11.31 12.72 -2.36
N LEU A 361 -11.77 13.98 -2.44
CA LEU A 361 -12.13 14.64 -3.71
C LEU A 361 -10.91 14.86 -4.63
N ASN A 362 -9.70 14.87 -4.07
CA ASN A 362 -8.45 14.92 -4.83
C ASN A 362 -7.91 13.51 -5.02
N GLU A 363 -7.45 12.92 -3.91
CA GLU A 363 -6.70 11.66 -3.87
C GLU A 363 -7.49 10.47 -4.41
N GLY A 364 -8.81 10.48 -4.21
CA GLY A 364 -9.70 9.43 -4.67
C GLY A 364 -9.85 9.38 -6.19
N PHE A 365 -9.99 10.55 -6.81
CA PHE A 365 -10.03 10.66 -8.27
C PHE A 365 -8.65 10.37 -8.86
N ALA A 366 -7.58 10.90 -8.26
CA ALA A 366 -6.20 10.60 -8.65
C ALA A 366 -5.91 9.10 -8.61
N ASN A 367 -6.37 8.39 -7.58
CA ASN A 367 -6.22 6.95 -7.46
C ASN A 367 -7.01 6.12 -8.48
N LEU A 368 -8.16 6.59 -8.95
CA LEU A 368 -8.84 5.91 -10.06
C LEU A 368 -8.12 6.17 -11.39
N PHE A 369 -7.83 7.44 -11.67
CA PHE A 369 -7.28 7.86 -12.95
C PHE A 369 -5.81 7.54 -13.13
N GLU A 370 -5.05 7.25 -12.08
CA GLU A 370 -3.70 6.70 -12.25
C GLU A 370 -3.73 5.37 -13.02
N SER A 371 -4.78 4.57 -12.88
CA SER A 371 -4.98 3.34 -13.67
C SER A 371 -5.73 3.67 -14.97
N TYR A 372 -6.84 4.38 -14.87
CA TYR A 372 -7.71 4.69 -16.01
C TYR A 372 -7.00 5.52 -17.10
N ALA A 373 -6.27 6.57 -16.71
CA ALA A 373 -5.56 7.44 -17.65
C ALA A 373 -4.21 6.89 -18.11
N THR A 374 -3.64 5.91 -17.39
CA THR A 374 -2.53 5.11 -17.93
C THR A 374 -3.04 4.23 -19.06
N ASP A 375 -4.20 3.59 -18.87
CA ASP A 375 -4.84 2.71 -19.87
C ASP A 375 -5.19 3.45 -21.18
N PHE A 376 -5.51 4.75 -21.12
CA PHE A 376 -5.70 5.59 -22.32
C PHE A 376 -4.47 5.64 -23.22
N VAL A 377 -3.28 5.52 -22.65
CA VAL A 377 -1.99 5.73 -23.34
C VAL A 377 -1.26 4.40 -23.58
N LEU A 378 -1.40 3.45 -22.66
CA LEU A 378 -0.74 2.14 -22.65
C LEU A 378 -1.75 1.04 -22.26
N SER A 379 -2.77 0.85 -23.09
CA SER A 379 -3.85 -0.13 -22.86
C SER A 379 -3.35 -1.57 -22.73
N GLU A 380 -2.19 -1.89 -23.31
CA GLU A 380 -1.55 -3.20 -23.23
C GLU A 380 -1.03 -3.53 -21.82
N TRP A 381 -1.00 -2.55 -20.91
CA TRP A 381 -0.65 -2.79 -19.49
C TRP A 381 -1.82 -3.36 -18.68
N ARG A 382 -3.05 -3.36 -19.22
CA ARG A 382 -4.25 -3.87 -18.55
C ARG A 382 -4.44 -3.26 -17.16
N MET A 383 -4.23 -1.95 -17.03
CA MET A 383 -4.17 -1.27 -15.72
C MET A 383 -5.49 -1.37 -14.95
N MET A 384 -6.62 -1.45 -15.64
CA MET A 384 -7.93 -1.60 -15.00
C MET A 384 -8.19 -3.01 -14.46
N ASP A 385 -7.56 -4.05 -15.00
CA ASP A 385 -7.59 -5.38 -14.39
C ASP A 385 -6.80 -5.38 -13.08
N GLN A 386 -5.63 -4.75 -13.10
CA GLN A 386 -4.78 -4.58 -11.91
C GLN A 386 -5.44 -3.70 -10.85
N PHE A 387 -6.26 -2.72 -11.24
CA PHE A 387 -7.06 -1.91 -10.32
C PHE A 387 -7.99 -2.78 -9.48
N VAL A 388 -8.64 -3.79 -10.07
CA VAL A 388 -9.52 -4.72 -9.34
C VAL A 388 -8.72 -5.52 -8.31
N LEU A 389 -7.53 -6.00 -8.65
CA LEU A 389 -6.64 -6.67 -7.70
C LEU A 389 -6.22 -5.74 -6.54
N ASN A 390 -5.94 -4.47 -6.83
CA ASN A 390 -5.64 -3.47 -5.80
C ASN A 390 -6.83 -3.17 -4.89
N MET A 391 -8.05 -3.15 -5.43
CA MET A 391 -9.28 -3.04 -4.64
C MET A 391 -9.45 -4.25 -3.71
N GLN A 392 -9.21 -5.48 -4.20
CA GLN A 392 -9.29 -6.70 -3.39
C GLN A 392 -8.36 -6.65 -2.17
N ASN A 393 -7.12 -6.18 -2.36
CA ASN A 393 -6.15 -6.01 -1.28
C ASN A 393 -6.61 -5.06 -0.17
N VAL A 394 -7.47 -4.10 -0.48
CA VAL A 394 -7.92 -3.06 0.46
C VAL A 394 -9.10 -3.50 1.30
N PHE A 395 -9.92 -4.44 0.81
CA PHE A 395 -11.02 -5.01 1.59
C PHE A 395 -10.56 -5.53 2.95
N GLN A 396 -9.36 -6.14 3.05
CA GLN A 396 -8.91 -6.69 4.32
C GLN A 396 -8.67 -5.60 5.38
N SER A 397 -8.15 -4.45 4.99
CA SER A 397 -7.83 -3.35 5.90
C SER A 397 -9.03 -2.42 6.14
N ASP A 398 -10.06 -2.44 5.28
CA ASP A 398 -11.34 -1.75 5.49
C ASP A 398 -12.36 -2.57 6.31
N ALA A 399 -12.05 -3.85 6.57
CA ALA A 399 -12.90 -4.79 7.30
C ALA A 399 -12.77 -4.70 8.84
N VAL A 400 -12.51 -3.52 9.40
CA VAL A 400 -12.39 -3.29 10.86
C VAL A 400 -13.31 -2.16 11.34
N LEU A 401 -13.81 -2.23 12.58
CA LEU A 401 -14.76 -1.24 13.13
C LEU A 401 -14.17 0.18 13.26
N SER A 402 -12.86 0.28 13.46
CA SER A 402 -12.16 1.56 13.67
C SER A 402 -11.77 2.28 12.39
N VAL A 403 -12.04 1.73 11.20
CA VAL A 403 -11.70 2.41 9.94
C VAL A 403 -12.48 3.73 9.82
N ASN A 404 -11.78 4.78 9.38
CA ASN A 404 -12.37 6.08 9.17
C ASN A 404 -13.13 6.11 7.83
N PRO A 405 -14.29 6.79 7.76
CA PRO A 405 -15.00 7.03 6.50
C PRO A 405 -14.18 7.91 5.55
N MET A 406 -14.58 7.95 4.28
CA MET A 406 -13.96 8.83 3.27
C MET A 406 -14.04 10.31 3.68
N THR A 407 -15.21 10.74 4.14
CA THR A 407 -15.43 12.08 4.73
C THR A 407 -15.22 12.00 6.23
N HIS A 408 -14.05 12.42 6.69
CA HIS A 408 -13.65 12.36 8.09
C HIS A 408 -13.12 13.71 8.56
N PRO A 409 -13.78 14.40 9.50
CA PRO A 409 -13.31 15.68 10.00
C PRO A 409 -11.93 15.59 10.63
N VAL A 410 -11.03 16.49 10.22
CA VAL A 410 -9.66 16.61 10.74
C VAL A 410 -9.33 18.09 10.95
N TYR A 411 -8.62 18.41 12.04
CA TYR A 411 -8.38 19.81 12.44
C TYR A 411 -6.92 20.09 12.78
N THR A 412 -6.29 19.23 13.58
CA THR A 412 -4.89 19.42 14.00
C THR A 412 -3.93 19.09 12.85
N PRO A 413 -2.71 19.68 12.81
CA PRO A 413 -1.70 19.31 11.82
C PRO A 413 -1.42 17.79 11.79
N SER A 414 -1.42 17.14 12.95
CA SER A 414 -1.18 15.70 13.10
C SER A 414 -2.34 14.84 12.57
N GLU A 415 -3.58 15.28 12.71
CA GLU A 415 -4.73 14.62 12.08
C GLU A 415 -4.70 14.80 10.56
N ILE A 416 -4.44 16.03 10.10
CA ILE A 416 -4.39 16.39 8.68
C ILE A 416 -3.28 15.60 7.97
N ILE A 417 -2.06 15.57 8.51
CA ILE A 417 -0.96 14.80 7.92
C ILE A 417 -1.25 13.28 7.93
N GLY A 418 -2.09 12.80 8.86
CA GLY A 418 -2.65 11.45 8.87
C GLY A 418 -3.58 11.15 7.71
N THR A 419 -4.15 12.17 7.07
CA THR A 419 -4.88 12.02 5.81
C THR A 419 -3.96 11.93 4.58
N PHE A 420 -2.65 12.10 4.72
CA PHE A 420 -1.64 12.02 3.64
C PHE A 420 -0.49 11.02 3.92
N ASN A 421 -0.64 10.12 4.90
CA ASN A 421 0.32 9.06 5.26
C ASN A 421 1.64 9.54 5.90
N ALA A 422 1.71 10.79 6.35
CA ALA A 422 2.97 11.39 6.82
C ALA A 422 3.12 11.52 8.35
N VAL A 423 2.32 10.77 9.13
CA VAL A 423 2.40 10.78 10.60
C VAL A 423 3.59 9.97 11.11
N ALA A 424 4.73 10.64 11.33
CA ALA A 424 5.70 10.24 12.37
C ALA A 424 6.71 11.35 12.76
N TYR A 425 6.46 12.63 12.49
CA TYR A 425 7.42 13.70 12.80
C TYR A 425 6.90 14.72 13.82
N GLN A 426 6.55 14.24 15.01
CA GLN A 426 6.50 15.12 16.19
C GLN A 426 7.45 14.60 17.27
N LYS A 427 8.52 15.39 17.47
CA LYS A 427 9.49 15.44 18.57
C LYS A 427 10.51 14.30 18.70
N LEU A 428 11.77 14.58 18.30
CA LEU A 428 12.90 14.93 19.19
C LEU A 428 14.23 15.04 18.41
N ARG A 429 14.76 16.27 18.27
CA ARG A 429 16.21 16.52 18.25
C ARG A 429 16.53 17.72 19.13
N ASN A 430 16.30 17.58 20.43
CA ASN A 430 17.01 18.40 21.41
C ASN A 430 18.11 17.55 22.04
N SER A 431 19.31 18.11 22.11
CA SER A 431 20.55 17.61 22.75
C SER A 431 21.54 16.77 21.92
N ARG A 432 22.20 17.40 20.92
CA ARG A 432 23.58 16.98 20.53
C ARG A 432 24.59 18.12 20.32
N ARG A 433 24.25 19.37 20.62
CA ARG A 433 25.27 20.45 20.65
C ARG A 433 25.38 20.98 22.08
N HIS A 434 26.56 20.75 22.65
CA HIS A 434 27.00 21.06 24.03
C HIS A 434 26.59 20.02 25.07
N LEU A 435 27.53 19.12 25.38
CA LEU A 435 28.06 18.88 26.73
C LEU A 435 29.12 17.78 26.66
N GLY A 436 30.39 18.18 26.72
CA GLY A 436 31.45 17.28 27.16
C GLY A 436 31.36 17.12 28.67
N GLY A 437 31.51 15.90 29.16
CA GLY A 437 31.87 15.60 30.55
C GLY A 437 30.72 15.54 31.57
N SER A 438 30.64 14.38 32.24
CA SER A 438 30.11 14.13 33.61
C SER A 438 28.60 14.22 33.90
N SER A 439 28.04 13.05 34.29
CA SER A 439 27.17 12.78 35.45
C SER A 439 25.89 13.62 35.72
N VAL A 440 24.75 12.92 35.58
CA VAL A 440 23.50 12.94 36.39
C VAL A 440 22.58 14.19 36.34
N ALA A 441 21.34 13.94 35.88
CA ALA A 441 20.03 14.42 36.36
C ALA A 441 19.11 14.90 35.23
N LEU A 442 18.35 13.97 34.61
CA LEU A 442 17.19 14.33 33.79
C LEU A 442 15.98 14.58 34.71
N THR A 443 15.45 15.79 34.65
CA THR A 443 14.25 16.19 35.36
C THR A 443 13.02 15.80 34.54
N LEU A 444 12.07 15.12 35.20
CA LEU A 444 10.79 14.64 34.67
C LEU A 444 9.94 15.76 34.06
N VAL A 445 9.52 15.60 32.79
CA VAL A 445 8.36 16.29 32.23
C VAL A 445 7.10 15.51 32.62
N SER A 446 6.08 16.20 33.14
CA SER A 446 4.94 15.60 33.84
C SER A 446 3.98 14.84 32.91
N ALA A 447 3.48 13.70 33.39
CA ALA A 447 2.57 12.75 32.76
C ALA A 447 1.11 13.25 32.53
N LYS A 448 0.89 14.54 32.25
CA LYS A 448 -0.45 15.12 32.03
C LYS A 448 -0.89 15.25 30.57
N ASP A 449 0.02 15.05 29.61
CA ASP A 449 -0.26 15.15 28.16
C ASP A 449 -0.59 13.80 27.48
N LEU A 450 -0.73 12.71 28.25
CA LEU A 450 -0.93 11.35 27.72
C LEU A 450 -2.38 11.03 27.30
N SER A 451 -3.37 11.86 27.64
CA SER A 451 -4.78 11.57 27.34
C SER A 451 -5.24 12.00 25.94
N SER A 452 -4.44 12.75 25.19
CA SER A 452 -4.73 13.19 23.81
C SER A 452 -4.06 12.33 22.72
N LEU A 453 -3.25 11.33 23.11
CA LEU A 453 -2.42 10.52 22.20
C LEU A 453 -3.10 9.23 21.67
N SER A 454 -4.38 8.99 21.98
CA SER A 454 -5.11 7.78 21.58
C SER A 454 -5.58 7.75 20.12
N LEU A 455 -5.26 8.77 19.31
CA LEU A 455 -5.84 9.01 17.98
C LEU A 455 -4.94 8.69 16.78
N LEU A 456 -3.65 8.37 16.97
CA LEU A 456 -2.74 8.13 15.86
C LEU A 456 -2.72 6.65 15.47
N ARG A 457 -3.87 6.17 14.96
CA ARG A 457 -3.97 4.89 14.26
C ARG A 457 -3.73 5.10 12.76
N ASP A 458 -2.53 4.70 12.35
CA ASP A 458 -2.31 3.82 11.20
C ASP A 458 -2.06 4.42 9.78
N ARG A 459 -0.96 3.97 9.15
CA ARG A 459 -0.63 4.16 7.72
C ARG A 459 -1.42 3.23 6.80
N SER A 460 -1.91 2.11 7.33
CA SER A 460 -2.85 1.24 6.62
C SER A 460 -4.14 2.02 6.32
N ALA A 461 -4.58 2.87 7.25
CA ALA A 461 -5.86 3.58 7.17
C ALA A 461 -5.95 4.57 6.00
N LEU A 462 -4.84 5.18 5.53
CA LEU A 462 -4.90 6.05 4.35
C LEU A 462 -4.84 5.29 3.03
N ARG A 463 -3.91 4.34 2.86
CA ARG A 463 -3.86 3.51 1.64
C ARG A 463 -5.20 2.79 1.45
N VAL A 464 -5.84 2.42 2.56
CA VAL A 464 -7.24 2.01 2.60
C VAL A 464 -8.15 3.12 2.09
N ARG A 465 -8.24 4.28 2.77
CA ARG A 465 -9.16 5.37 2.36
C ARG A 465 -9.03 5.78 0.89
N VAL A 466 -7.82 5.93 0.37
CA VAL A 466 -7.57 6.34 -1.03
C VAL A 466 -8.05 5.26 -2.01
N ASN A 467 -7.64 4.01 -1.81
CA ASN A 467 -8.05 2.91 -2.69
C ASN A 467 -9.55 2.57 -2.55
N THR A 468 -10.11 2.64 -1.33
CA THR A 468 -11.54 2.54 -1.07
C THR A 468 -12.30 3.61 -1.85
N THR A 469 -11.81 4.86 -1.79
CA THR A 469 -12.42 5.97 -2.53
C THR A 469 -12.39 5.73 -4.03
N GLY A 470 -11.22 5.40 -4.60
CA GLY A 470 -11.10 5.11 -6.04
C GLY A 470 -12.06 3.99 -6.48
N SER A 471 -12.22 2.97 -5.63
CA SER A 471 -13.14 1.84 -5.89
C SER A 471 -14.62 2.23 -5.83
N VAL A 472 -15.01 3.09 -4.88
CA VAL A 472 -16.37 3.66 -4.82
C VAL A 472 -16.64 4.58 -6.02
N ILE A 473 -15.65 5.37 -6.46
CA ILE A 473 -15.76 6.20 -7.66
C ILE A 473 -15.86 5.34 -8.93
N ARG A 474 -15.12 4.23 -9.03
CA ARG A 474 -15.30 3.24 -10.11
C ARG A 474 -16.70 2.64 -10.11
N MET A 475 -17.21 2.23 -8.96
CA MET A 475 -18.60 1.74 -8.84
C MET A 475 -19.62 2.81 -9.31
N LEU A 476 -19.38 4.08 -8.97
CA LEU A 476 -20.15 5.22 -9.45
C LEU A 476 -20.11 5.38 -10.97
N GLU A 477 -18.94 5.26 -11.59
CA GLU A 477 -18.78 5.29 -13.04
C GLU A 477 -19.60 4.17 -13.72
N HIS A 478 -19.52 2.94 -13.23
CA HIS A 478 -20.29 1.82 -13.79
C HIS A 478 -21.80 1.97 -13.59
N PHE A 479 -22.29 2.46 -12.45
CA PHE A 479 -23.74 2.61 -12.26
C PHE A 479 -24.35 3.79 -13.01
N LEU A 480 -23.53 4.78 -13.39
CA LEU A 480 -23.93 5.90 -14.24
C LEU A 480 -23.71 5.66 -15.72
N THR A 481 -22.88 4.68 -16.10
CA THR A 481 -22.21 4.56 -17.40
C THR A 481 -21.03 5.54 -17.56
N PRO A 482 -19.99 5.16 -18.32
CA PRO A 482 -18.82 6.02 -18.56
C PRO A 482 -19.17 7.39 -19.15
N GLU A 483 -20.17 7.46 -20.04
CA GLU A 483 -20.57 8.70 -20.71
C GLU A 483 -21.17 9.73 -19.73
N ILE A 484 -22.14 9.30 -18.92
CA ILE A 484 -22.81 10.19 -17.94
C ILE A 484 -21.82 10.58 -16.84
N PHE A 485 -20.98 9.64 -16.38
CA PHE A 485 -19.95 9.93 -15.40
C PHE A 485 -18.98 11.00 -15.91
N ARG A 486 -18.39 10.81 -17.10
CA ARG A 486 -17.52 11.80 -17.74
C ARG A 486 -18.22 13.15 -17.88
N ARG A 487 -19.47 13.18 -18.35
CA ARG A 487 -20.24 14.42 -18.48
C ARG A 487 -20.41 15.13 -17.14
N GLY A 488 -20.67 14.39 -16.06
CA GLY A 488 -20.75 14.94 -14.71
C GLY A 488 -19.42 15.55 -14.24
N LEU A 489 -18.28 14.92 -14.55
CA LEU A 489 -16.96 15.49 -14.24
C LEU A 489 -16.67 16.77 -15.02
N VAL A 490 -17.04 16.82 -16.30
CA VAL A 490 -16.92 18.04 -17.13
C VAL A 490 -17.71 19.19 -16.53
N ILE A 491 -18.97 18.94 -16.14
CA ILE A 491 -19.82 19.94 -15.46
C ILE A 491 -19.20 20.36 -14.13
N TYR A 492 -18.73 19.39 -13.34
CA TYR A 492 -18.12 19.64 -12.03
C TYR A 492 -16.89 20.55 -12.12
N ILE A 493 -15.95 20.25 -13.01
CA ILE A 493 -14.74 21.06 -13.19
C ILE A 493 -15.11 22.46 -13.70
N ARG A 494 -15.94 22.54 -14.74
CA ARG A 494 -16.34 23.82 -15.35
C ARG A 494 -17.01 24.75 -14.34
N ASP A 495 -17.93 24.23 -13.54
CA ASP A 495 -18.76 25.04 -12.63
C ASP A 495 -18.02 25.43 -11.34
N ASN A 496 -16.91 24.74 -11.01
CA ASN A 496 -16.13 24.97 -9.78
C ASN A 496 -14.69 25.40 -10.05
N ALA A 497 -14.34 25.70 -11.30
CA ALA A 497 -12.99 26.08 -11.72
C ALA A 497 -12.43 27.23 -10.88
N ARG A 498 -11.21 27.07 -10.38
CA ARG A 498 -10.47 28.02 -9.51
C ARG A 498 -11.15 28.27 -8.16
N GLY A 499 -12.19 27.52 -7.82
CA GLY A 499 -12.88 27.56 -6.55
C GLY A 499 -12.46 26.43 -5.61
N VAL A 500 -13.24 26.29 -4.53
CA VAL A 500 -13.16 25.17 -3.60
C VAL A 500 -14.47 24.43 -3.46
N VAL A 501 -14.40 23.16 -3.08
CA VAL A 501 -15.51 22.20 -3.17
C VAL A 501 -15.70 21.38 -1.91
N THR A 502 -16.94 20.94 -1.74
CA THR A 502 -17.35 19.86 -0.83
C THR A 502 -18.02 18.76 -1.67
N PRO A 503 -18.39 17.60 -1.09
CA PRO A 503 -19.08 16.56 -1.84
C PRO A 503 -20.39 17.01 -2.51
N ALA A 504 -21.07 18.02 -1.96
CA ALA A 504 -22.33 18.53 -2.49
C ALA A 504 -22.20 19.05 -3.94
N GLN A 505 -21.10 19.74 -4.27
CA GLN A 505 -20.84 20.24 -5.62
C GLN A 505 -20.67 19.09 -6.63
N LEU A 506 -19.96 18.02 -6.24
CA LEU A 506 -19.79 16.83 -7.07
C LEU A 506 -21.14 16.13 -7.30
N TYR A 507 -21.93 15.94 -6.24
CA TYR A 507 -23.24 15.29 -6.35
C TYR A 507 -24.20 16.07 -7.24
N THR A 508 -24.18 17.41 -7.16
CA THR A 508 -25.00 18.29 -7.98
C THR A 508 -24.64 18.17 -9.46
N ALA A 509 -23.35 18.19 -9.80
CA ALA A 509 -22.88 18.07 -11.18
C ALA A 509 -23.20 16.70 -11.80
N LEU A 510 -23.01 15.62 -11.03
CA LEU A 510 -23.38 14.26 -11.46
C LEU A 510 -24.90 14.12 -11.64
N GLN A 511 -25.70 14.67 -10.71
CA GLN A 511 -27.15 14.65 -10.81
C GLN A 511 -27.64 15.44 -12.03
N GLN A 512 -27.00 16.55 -12.36
CA GLN A 512 -27.28 17.29 -13.58
C GLN A 512 -27.03 16.44 -14.82
N ALA A 513 -25.90 15.74 -14.92
CA ALA A 513 -25.61 14.85 -16.04
C ALA A 513 -26.64 13.72 -16.18
N VAL A 514 -27.06 13.11 -15.06
CA VAL A 514 -28.13 12.11 -15.02
C VAL A 514 -29.44 12.65 -15.57
N ASN A 515 -29.81 13.87 -15.15
CA ASN A 515 -31.04 14.53 -15.60
C ASN A 515 -30.97 14.89 -17.10
N GLU A 516 -29.83 15.40 -17.58
CA GLU A 516 -29.59 15.71 -19.01
C GLU A 516 -29.71 14.45 -19.88
N ALA A 517 -29.25 13.30 -19.38
CA ALA A 517 -29.31 12.01 -20.09
C ALA A 517 -30.67 11.29 -19.97
N ASN A 518 -31.63 11.82 -19.19
CA ASN A 518 -32.86 11.11 -18.80
C ASN A 518 -32.60 9.70 -18.23
N TYR A 519 -31.48 9.53 -17.52
CA TYR A 519 -31.10 8.25 -16.93
C TYR A 519 -31.82 8.03 -15.60
N SER A 520 -32.32 6.81 -15.37
CA SER A 520 -33.12 6.51 -14.18
C SER A 520 -32.25 5.91 -13.07
N LEU A 521 -32.33 6.49 -11.88
CA LEU A 521 -31.72 6.00 -10.65
C LEU A 521 -32.80 5.73 -9.61
N PRO A 522 -32.56 4.83 -8.63
CA PRO A 522 -33.54 4.54 -7.58
C PRO A 522 -33.79 5.74 -6.66
N THR A 523 -32.84 6.68 -6.60
CA THR A 523 -32.92 7.96 -5.89
C THR A 523 -31.79 8.90 -6.36
N SER A 524 -31.64 10.08 -5.75
CA SER A 524 -30.58 11.03 -6.09
C SER A 524 -29.18 10.48 -5.80
N ILE A 525 -28.18 11.02 -6.53
CA ILE A 525 -26.75 10.72 -6.35
C ILE A 525 -26.32 10.89 -4.90
N GLU A 526 -26.69 12.02 -4.29
CA GLU A 526 -26.37 12.33 -2.90
C GLU A 526 -26.87 11.24 -1.94
N GLN A 527 -28.12 10.79 -2.10
CA GLN A 527 -28.69 9.74 -1.23
C GLN A 527 -28.05 8.36 -1.45
N ILE A 528 -27.53 8.08 -2.65
CA ILE A 528 -26.76 6.86 -2.91
C ILE A 528 -25.39 6.97 -2.21
N LEU A 529 -24.64 8.04 -2.46
CA LEU A 529 -23.24 8.19 -2.05
C LEU A 529 -23.04 8.58 -0.59
N THR A 530 -24.03 9.17 0.09
CA THR A 530 -23.90 9.56 1.51
C THR A 530 -23.48 8.37 2.37
N ALA A 531 -24.10 7.20 2.18
CA ALA A 531 -23.77 6.00 2.95
C ALA A 531 -22.34 5.49 2.67
N TRP A 532 -21.86 5.62 1.43
CA TRP A 532 -20.51 5.21 1.03
C TRP A 532 -19.43 6.18 1.48
N THR A 533 -19.75 7.47 1.62
CA THR A 533 -18.77 8.52 1.94
C THR A 533 -18.67 8.84 3.43
N THR A 534 -19.71 8.57 4.21
CA THR A 534 -19.80 8.95 5.63
C THR A 534 -19.70 7.77 6.61
N GLN A 535 -19.76 6.54 6.10
CA GLN A 535 -19.56 5.32 6.89
C GLN A 535 -18.23 4.66 6.48
N GLY A 536 -17.53 4.05 7.44
CA GLY A 536 -16.34 3.25 7.17
C GLY A 536 -16.69 1.78 6.90
N GLY A 537 -15.84 1.08 6.16
CA GLY A 537 -16.06 -0.32 5.76
C GLY A 537 -16.95 -0.49 4.54
N PHE A 538 -17.27 -1.75 4.25
CA PHE A 538 -18.04 -2.16 3.07
C PHE A 538 -18.95 -3.36 3.38
N PRO A 539 -19.98 -3.61 2.54
CA PRO A 539 -20.87 -4.73 2.77
C PRO A 539 -20.36 -6.05 2.17
N VAL A 540 -20.78 -7.14 2.77
CA VAL A 540 -20.92 -8.44 2.10
C VAL A 540 -22.40 -8.69 1.84
N ILE A 541 -22.73 -9.12 0.62
CA ILE A 541 -24.06 -9.61 0.29
C ILE A 541 -24.09 -11.14 0.30
N THR A 542 -25.13 -11.75 0.88
CA THR A 542 -25.38 -13.19 0.75
C THR A 542 -26.59 -13.39 -0.14
N VAL A 543 -26.39 -14.08 -1.26
CA VAL A 543 -27.41 -14.36 -2.26
C VAL A 543 -27.84 -15.81 -2.16
N ARG A 544 -29.14 -16.04 -1.98
CA ARG A 544 -29.72 -17.39 -1.93
C ARG A 544 -30.93 -17.48 -2.84
N ARG A 545 -31.11 -18.60 -3.53
CA ARG A 545 -32.37 -18.85 -4.25
C ARG A 545 -33.55 -18.82 -3.27
N SER A 546 -34.65 -18.17 -3.65
CA SER A 546 -35.85 -18.09 -2.80
C SER A 546 -36.50 -19.45 -2.57
N ALA A 547 -36.39 -20.34 -3.54
CA ALA A 547 -36.68 -21.76 -3.47
C ALA A 547 -35.90 -22.48 -4.60
N PRO A 548 -35.71 -23.82 -4.56
CA PRO A 548 -34.89 -24.54 -5.56
C PRO A 548 -35.29 -24.27 -7.02
N THR A 549 -36.57 -24.08 -7.30
CA THR A 549 -37.11 -23.82 -8.64
C THR A 549 -37.61 -22.39 -8.84
N ALA A 550 -37.32 -21.47 -7.90
CA ALA A 550 -37.77 -20.09 -7.98
C ALA A 550 -37.00 -19.30 -9.04
N ASN A 551 -37.68 -18.35 -9.67
CA ASN A 551 -37.09 -17.30 -10.50
C ASN A 551 -36.77 -16.04 -9.67
N SER A 552 -36.41 -16.22 -8.41
CA SER A 552 -36.04 -15.11 -7.54
C SER A 552 -34.98 -15.53 -6.53
N VAL A 553 -34.24 -14.53 -6.05
CA VAL A 553 -33.25 -14.67 -4.98
C VAL A 553 -33.62 -13.79 -3.79
N PHE A 554 -33.25 -14.23 -2.60
CA PHE A 554 -33.12 -13.38 -1.42
C PHE A 554 -31.68 -12.92 -1.29
N ILE A 555 -31.49 -11.59 -1.22
CA ILE A 555 -30.20 -10.95 -1.01
C ILE A 555 -30.23 -10.32 0.38
N THR A 556 -29.30 -10.72 1.25
CA THR A 556 -29.08 -10.07 2.55
C THR A 556 -27.79 -9.28 2.54
N GLN A 557 -27.74 -8.16 3.26
CA GLN A 557 -26.51 -7.37 3.43
C GLN A 557 -26.14 -7.16 4.90
N GLU A 558 -24.82 -7.13 5.13
CA GLU A 558 -24.19 -6.82 6.41
C GLU A 558 -22.82 -6.19 6.17
N ARG A 559 -22.32 -5.40 7.13
CA ARG A 559 -20.93 -4.93 7.09
C ARG A 559 -19.99 -6.13 7.21
N TYR A 560 -19.04 -6.23 6.28
CA TYR A 560 -18.00 -7.25 6.36
C TYR A 560 -16.95 -6.84 7.39
N LEU A 561 -16.65 -7.73 8.33
CA LEU A 561 -15.63 -7.55 9.36
C LEU A 561 -14.71 -8.78 9.39
N THR A 562 -13.42 -8.55 9.59
CA THR A 562 -12.42 -9.62 9.72
C THR A 562 -12.68 -10.44 10.97
N ASP A 563 -12.97 -9.78 12.09
CA ASP A 563 -13.38 -10.42 13.34
C ASP A 563 -14.88 -10.79 13.27
N PRO A 564 -15.24 -12.08 13.19
CA PRO A 564 -16.63 -12.51 13.06
C PRO A 564 -17.43 -12.38 14.37
N THR A 565 -16.79 -12.05 15.49
CA THR A 565 -17.48 -11.80 16.77
C THR A 565 -18.04 -10.37 16.84
N GLN A 566 -17.55 -9.48 15.98
CA GLN A 566 -18.00 -8.10 15.88
C GLN A 566 -19.14 -7.96 14.88
N SER A 567 -19.99 -6.96 15.08
CA SER A 567 -21.06 -6.61 14.15
C SER A 567 -21.34 -5.12 14.18
N ALA A 568 -21.90 -4.60 13.08
CA ALA A 568 -22.32 -3.21 12.99
C ALA A 568 -23.65 -3.08 12.22
N PRO A 569 -24.49 -2.08 12.58
CA PRO A 569 -25.75 -1.84 11.91
C PRO A 569 -25.60 -1.11 10.57
N ASP A 570 -24.37 -0.76 10.15
CA ASP A 570 -24.09 -0.03 8.90
C ASP A 570 -24.67 -0.77 7.70
N ARG A 571 -25.33 -0.02 6.80
CA ARG A 571 -25.95 -0.55 5.57
C ARG A 571 -25.74 0.43 4.43
N TRP A 572 -25.72 -0.11 3.21
CA TRP A 572 -25.50 0.66 2.00
C TRP A 572 -26.62 0.45 1.00
N ARG A 573 -26.78 1.40 0.08
CA ARG A 573 -27.58 1.21 -1.13
C ARG A 573 -26.66 0.63 -2.20
N ILE A 574 -26.83 -0.64 -2.51
CA ILE A 574 -25.86 -1.42 -3.29
C ILE A 574 -26.41 -1.65 -4.71
N PRO A 575 -25.72 -1.19 -5.77
CA PRO A 575 -26.04 -1.58 -7.14
C PRO A 575 -25.65 -3.04 -7.37
N VAL A 576 -26.58 -3.88 -7.83
CA VAL A 576 -26.32 -5.29 -8.12
C VAL A 576 -26.65 -5.62 -9.57
N ASN A 577 -25.81 -6.47 -10.15
CA ASN A 577 -25.96 -7.07 -11.48
C ASN A 577 -25.55 -8.54 -11.38
N TRP A 578 -25.95 -9.36 -12.37
CA TRP A 578 -25.71 -10.80 -12.32
C TRP A 578 -25.54 -11.43 -13.71
N VAL A 579 -24.93 -12.61 -13.72
CA VAL A 579 -24.78 -13.48 -14.89
C VAL A 579 -25.35 -14.85 -14.57
N LEU A 580 -26.05 -15.43 -15.54
CA LEU A 580 -26.61 -16.77 -15.47
C LEU A 580 -25.85 -17.70 -16.42
N SER A 581 -25.59 -18.95 -16.01
CA SER A 581 -25.01 -19.98 -16.88
C SER A 581 -25.75 -20.21 -18.22
N THR A 582 -27.04 -19.87 -18.30
CA THR A 582 -27.88 -19.97 -19.50
C THR A 582 -27.85 -18.73 -20.40
N ALA A 583 -27.33 -17.61 -19.90
CA ALA A 583 -27.25 -16.32 -20.58
C ALA A 583 -25.99 -15.60 -20.09
N VAL A 584 -24.83 -16.09 -20.55
CA VAL A 584 -23.52 -15.61 -20.12
C VAL A 584 -23.20 -14.29 -20.83
N ASP A 585 -23.28 -13.19 -20.09
CA ASP A 585 -22.86 -11.86 -20.55
C ASP A 585 -22.31 -11.01 -19.40
N PHE A 586 -20.99 -10.81 -19.43
CA PHE A 586 -20.26 -9.98 -18.48
C PHE A 586 -19.98 -8.56 -18.99
N SER A 587 -20.37 -8.21 -20.22
CA SER A 587 -20.01 -6.94 -20.86
C SER A 587 -20.84 -5.76 -20.35
N ASP A 588 -22.15 -5.94 -20.18
CA ASP A 588 -23.01 -4.94 -19.55
C ASP A 588 -22.90 -5.01 -18.03
N THR A 589 -22.15 -4.08 -17.45
CA THR A 589 -21.94 -3.93 -16.01
C THR A 589 -22.96 -3.01 -15.33
N SER A 590 -23.96 -2.51 -16.06
CA SER A 590 -24.97 -1.62 -15.47
C SER A 590 -25.79 -2.32 -14.37
N PRO A 591 -26.31 -1.60 -13.36
CA PRO A 591 -27.10 -2.20 -12.30
C PRO A 591 -28.43 -2.73 -12.83
N GLN A 592 -28.74 -3.98 -12.50
CA GLN A 592 -30.02 -4.62 -12.85
C GLN A 592 -31.03 -4.56 -11.69
N ALA A 593 -30.55 -4.41 -10.45
CA ALA A 593 -31.36 -4.14 -9.27
C ALA A 593 -30.58 -3.35 -8.22
N TRP A 594 -31.26 -2.95 -7.14
CA TRP A 594 -30.67 -2.20 -6.03
C TRP A 594 -31.07 -2.82 -4.69
N VAL A 595 -30.08 -3.10 -3.84
CA VAL A 595 -30.32 -3.47 -2.44
C VAL A 595 -30.53 -2.18 -1.63
N PRO A 596 -31.67 -1.99 -0.96
CA PRO A 596 -31.93 -0.78 -0.17
C PRO A 596 -31.14 -0.79 1.14
N HIS A 597 -30.71 0.38 1.61
CA HIS A 597 -30.04 0.51 2.92
C HIS A 597 -30.98 0.36 4.11
N THR A 598 -32.30 0.44 3.91
CA THR A 598 -33.32 0.44 4.97
C THR A 598 -33.73 -0.96 5.44
N PHE A 599 -33.40 -2.00 4.67
CA PHE A 599 -33.77 -3.38 4.99
C PHE A 599 -32.55 -4.29 4.94
N PRO A 600 -32.43 -5.26 5.87
CA PRO A 600 -31.32 -6.21 5.86
C PRO A 600 -31.42 -7.25 4.74
N ALA A 601 -32.59 -7.38 4.11
CA ALA A 601 -32.87 -8.35 3.06
C ALA A 601 -33.82 -7.79 1.99
N VAL A 602 -33.66 -8.23 0.74
CA VAL A 602 -34.55 -7.91 -0.39
C VAL A 602 -34.73 -9.15 -1.28
N SER A 603 -35.94 -9.33 -1.82
CA SER A 603 -36.20 -10.33 -2.87
C SER A 603 -36.04 -9.67 -4.23
N VAL A 604 -35.30 -10.31 -5.14
CA VAL A 604 -35.10 -9.84 -6.51
C VAL A 604 -35.53 -10.93 -7.49
N ASP A 605 -36.43 -10.59 -8.40
CA ASP A 605 -36.87 -11.49 -9.46
C ASP A 605 -35.84 -11.51 -10.59
N ILE A 606 -35.41 -12.72 -10.96
CA ILE A 606 -34.41 -12.98 -11.97
C ILE A 606 -34.98 -13.96 -13.00
N PRO A 607 -35.35 -13.48 -14.20
CA PRO A 607 -35.86 -14.34 -15.27
C PRO A 607 -34.89 -15.48 -15.59
N ARG A 608 -35.42 -16.69 -15.76
CA ARG A 608 -34.68 -17.92 -16.13
C ARG A 608 -33.65 -18.41 -15.10
N LEU A 609 -33.71 -17.93 -13.87
CA LEU A 609 -32.88 -18.43 -12.78
C LEU A 609 -33.15 -19.92 -12.51
N ASN A 610 -34.39 -20.39 -12.64
CA ASN A 610 -34.77 -21.79 -12.44
C ASN A 610 -34.14 -22.77 -13.45
N GLU A 611 -33.76 -22.30 -14.64
CA GLU A 611 -33.10 -23.06 -15.70
C GLU A 611 -31.56 -23.07 -15.57
N THR A 612 -31.03 -22.29 -14.63
CA THR A 612 -29.61 -21.95 -14.52
C THR A 612 -28.91 -22.87 -13.52
N GLU A 613 -27.74 -23.42 -13.87
CA GLU A 613 -26.93 -24.23 -12.95
C GLU A 613 -26.22 -23.37 -11.91
N TRP A 614 -25.42 -22.40 -12.37
CA TRP A 614 -24.72 -21.43 -11.53
C TRP A 614 -25.06 -20.00 -11.94
N PHE A 615 -25.00 -19.09 -10.97
CA PHE A 615 -25.11 -17.65 -11.19
C PHE A 615 -24.03 -16.89 -10.42
N ILE A 616 -23.64 -15.73 -10.95
CA ILE A 616 -22.60 -14.86 -10.37
C ILE A 616 -23.16 -13.45 -10.25
N PHE A 617 -22.90 -12.80 -9.12
CA PHE A 617 -23.21 -11.39 -8.88
C PHE A 617 -21.95 -10.54 -8.91
N ASN A 618 -22.12 -9.23 -9.17
CA ASN A 618 -21.04 -8.25 -9.27
C ASN A 618 -20.13 -8.52 -10.48
N LYS A 619 -20.69 -8.41 -11.68
CA LYS A 619 -19.98 -8.53 -12.97
C LYS A 619 -18.70 -7.70 -12.93
N GLN A 620 -17.58 -8.31 -13.28
CA GLN A 620 -16.24 -7.71 -13.28
C GLN A 620 -15.82 -7.05 -11.95
N GLN A 621 -16.48 -7.44 -10.84
CA GLN A 621 -16.30 -6.86 -9.52
C GLN A 621 -16.37 -5.32 -9.53
N THR A 622 -17.31 -4.74 -10.27
CA THR A 622 -17.46 -3.28 -10.39
C THR A 622 -17.95 -2.60 -9.11
N GLY A 623 -18.71 -3.33 -8.30
CA GLY A 623 -19.17 -2.88 -6.98
C GLY A 623 -18.15 -3.13 -5.88
N TYR A 624 -18.03 -2.16 -4.96
CA TYR A 624 -17.17 -2.24 -3.77
C TYR A 624 -17.85 -3.05 -2.65
N TYR A 625 -18.06 -4.34 -2.89
CA TYR A 625 -18.65 -5.29 -1.94
C TYR A 625 -18.26 -6.73 -2.26
N ARG A 626 -18.28 -7.60 -1.24
CA ARG A 626 -18.07 -9.04 -1.38
C ARG A 626 -19.38 -9.79 -1.61
N VAL A 627 -19.32 -10.93 -2.27
CA VAL A 627 -20.50 -11.77 -2.53
C VAL A 627 -20.32 -13.16 -1.95
N ASN A 628 -21.29 -13.59 -1.15
CA ASN A 628 -21.45 -14.96 -0.68
C ASN A 628 -22.69 -15.61 -1.31
N TYR A 629 -22.63 -16.92 -1.50
CA TYR A 629 -23.72 -17.73 -2.06
C TYR A 629 -24.11 -18.87 -1.11
N ASP A 630 -25.23 -19.53 -1.38
CA ASP A 630 -25.50 -20.86 -0.85
C ASP A 630 -24.46 -21.90 -1.35
N GLU A 631 -24.31 -22.99 -0.60
CA GLU A 631 -23.28 -24.01 -0.87
C GLU A 631 -23.51 -24.68 -2.23
N GLU A 632 -24.77 -24.89 -2.63
CA GLU A 632 -25.12 -25.47 -3.92
C GLU A 632 -24.59 -24.64 -5.09
N ASN A 633 -24.73 -23.31 -5.05
CA ASN A 633 -24.18 -22.43 -6.08
C ASN A 633 -22.64 -22.40 -6.04
N TRP A 634 -22.02 -22.38 -4.85
CA TRP A 634 -20.56 -22.48 -4.73
C TRP A 634 -20.00 -23.78 -5.34
N GLN A 635 -20.66 -24.91 -5.09
CA GLN A 635 -20.29 -26.20 -5.70
C GLN A 635 -20.49 -26.18 -7.22
N ALA A 636 -21.57 -25.58 -7.72
CA ALA A 636 -21.80 -25.43 -9.16
C ALA A 636 -20.72 -24.56 -9.84
N LEU A 637 -20.32 -23.46 -9.18
CA LEU A 637 -19.22 -22.60 -9.63
C LEU A 637 -17.88 -23.35 -9.64
N SER A 638 -17.59 -24.14 -8.59
CA SER A 638 -16.40 -24.99 -8.54
C SER A 638 -16.39 -26.02 -9.68
N ARG A 639 -17.54 -26.62 -10.03
CA ARG A 639 -17.64 -27.57 -11.15
C ARG A 639 -17.32 -26.94 -12.51
N VAL A 640 -17.89 -25.78 -12.81
CA VAL A 640 -17.63 -25.10 -14.11
C VAL A 640 -16.18 -24.62 -14.18
N LEU A 641 -15.61 -24.09 -13.09
CA LEU A 641 -14.20 -23.69 -13.05
C LEU A 641 -13.27 -24.89 -13.23
N ASN A 642 -13.55 -26.03 -12.62
CA ASN A 642 -12.73 -27.25 -12.80
C ASN A 642 -12.97 -27.99 -14.13
N SER A 643 -13.77 -27.43 -15.04
CA SER A 643 -14.05 -28.00 -16.37
C SER A 643 -13.31 -27.24 -17.47
N ASP A 644 -13.31 -27.78 -18.70
CA ASP A 644 -12.77 -27.10 -19.88
C ASP A 644 -13.58 -25.85 -20.32
N GLN A 645 -14.60 -25.45 -19.54
CA GLN A 645 -15.45 -24.28 -19.78
C GLN A 645 -15.21 -23.15 -18.77
N TYR A 646 -14.11 -23.17 -18.02
CA TYR A 646 -13.80 -22.16 -17.00
C TYR A 646 -13.70 -20.75 -17.60
N ASP A 647 -13.25 -20.64 -18.84
CA ASP A 647 -13.12 -19.42 -19.64
C ASP A 647 -14.48 -18.76 -19.98
N ARG A 648 -15.60 -19.48 -19.82
CA ARG A 648 -16.95 -18.89 -19.90
C ARG A 648 -17.22 -17.88 -18.78
N ILE A 649 -16.49 -17.94 -17.66
CA ILE A 649 -16.55 -16.94 -16.60
C ILE A 649 -15.48 -15.89 -16.88
N HIS A 650 -15.88 -14.61 -16.89
CA HIS A 650 -14.96 -13.50 -17.13
C HIS A 650 -13.78 -13.52 -16.16
N VAL A 651 -12.59 -13.19 -16.65
CA VAL A 651 -11.32 -13.25 -15.89
C VAL A 651 -11.40 -12.54 -14.52
N LEU A 652 -11.94 -11.32 -14.48
CA LEU A 652 -12.15 -10.57 -13.23
C LEU A 652 -13.12 -11.24 -12.26
N ASN A 653 -14.15 -11.94 -12.76
CA ASN A 653 -15.05 -12.71 -11.89
C ASN A 653 -14.40 -14.01 -11.41
N ARG A 654 -13.51 -14.65 -12.18
CA ARG A 654 -12.72 -15.79 -11.68
C ARG A 654 -11.81 -15.36 -10.53
N ALA A 655 -11.17 -14.20 -10.67
CA ALA A 655 -10.38 -13.59 -9.59
C ALA A 655 -11.25 -13.22 -8.37
N GLN A 656 -12.42 -12.59 -8.59
CA GLN A 656 -13.39 -12.29 -7.52
C GLN A 656 -13.81 -13.56 -6.77
N LEU A 657 -14.14 -14.65 -7.48
CA LEU A 657 -14.60 -15.88 -6.85
C LEU A 657 -13.53 -16.50 -5.93
N ILE A 658 -12.26 -16.46 -6.35
CA ILE A 658 -11.13 -16.86 -5.51
C ILE A 658 -11.03 -15.94 -4.29
N ASP A 659 -10.94 -14.62 -4.50
CA ASP A 659 -10.77 -13.64 -3.42
C ASP A 659 -11.92 -13.69 -2.40
N ASP A 660 -13.18 -13.68 -2.86
CA ASP A 660 -14.35 -13.79 -1.99
C ASP A 660 -14.37 -15.13 -1.24
N ALA A 661 -14.16 -16.26 -1.90
CA ALA A 661 -14.27 -17.57 -1.25
C ALA A 661 -13.23 -17.76 -0.13
N PHE A 662 -11.96 -17.38 -0.36
CA PHE A 662 -10.92 -17.50 0.67
C PHE A 662 -11.14 -16.54 1.84
N ASN A 663 -11.58 -15.30 1.58
CA ASN A 663 -11.86 -14.34 2.65
C ASN A 663 -13.12 -14.68 3.46
N LEU A 664 -14.18 -15.14 2.80
CA LEU A 664 -15.38 -15.65 3.47
C LEU A 664 -15.05 -16.88 4.33
N ALA A 665 -14.14 -17.75 3.88
CA ALA A 665 -13.68 -18.87 4.68
C ALA A 665 -12.82 -18.41 5.87
N ARG A 666 -11.92 -17.46 5.67
CA ARG A 666 -11.09 -16.85 6.71
C ARG A 666 -11.92 -16.31 7.88
N ASN A 667 -13.03 -15.63 7.61
CA ASN A 667 -13.90 -15.12 8.67
C ASN A 667 -15.07 -16.08 9.02
N GLY A 668 -15.05 -17.29 8.43
CA GLY A 668 -15.91 -18.41 8.80
C GLY A 668 -17.37 -18.33 8.34
N ARG A 669 -17.64 -17.59 7.25
CA ARG A 669 -18.91 -17.63 6.51
C ARG A 669 -18.97 -18.73 5.45
N LEU A 670 -17.81 -19.34 5.15
CA LEU A 670 -17.67 -20.43 4.19
C LEU A 670 -16.76 -21.53 4.77
N ASP A 671 -17.01 -22.79 4.42
CA ASP A 671 -16.12 -23.91 4.79
C ASP A 671 -14.88 -23.88 3.89
N TYR A 672 -13.67 -23.99 4.46
CA TYR A 672 -12.40 -23.96 3.73
C TYR A 672 -12.26 -25.04 2.65
N ARG A 673 -13.03 -26.14 2.70
CA ARG A 673 -13.05 -27.13 1.62
C ARG A 673 -13.52 -26.52 0.30
N ILE A 674 -14.43 -25.56 0.33
CA ILE A 674 -14.98 -24.92 -0.87
C ILE A 674 -13.93 -24.10 -1.64
N PRO A 675 -13.24 -23.11 -1.04
CA PRO A 675 -12.19 -22.38 -1.75
C PRO A 675 -11.01 -23.29 -2.14
N MET A 676 -10.68 -24.33 -1.36
CA MET A 676 -9.62 -25.28 -1.73
C MET A 676 -10.00 -26.12 -2.96
N GLU A 677 -11.24 -26.62 -3.07
CA GLU A 677 -11.73 -27.31 -4.27
C GLU A 677 -11.90 -26.35 -5.46
N LEU A 678 -12.32 -25.11 -5.21
CA LEU A 678 -12.40 -24.08 -6.24
C LEU A 678 -11.00 -23.83 -6.82
N ALA A 679 -9.97 -23.58 -6.01
CA ALA A 679 -8.62 -23.25 -6.46
C ALA A 679 -7.94 -24.30 -7.34
N ARG A 680 -8.43 -25.54 -7.38
CA ARG A 680 -7.87 -26.61 -8.22
C ARG A 680 -7.86 -26.29 -9.71
N TYR A 681 -8.78 -25.46 -10.19
CA TYR A 681 -8.82 -25.10 -11.61
C TYR A 681 -7.58 -24.32 -12.06
N LEU A 682 -6.85 -23.69 -11.14
CA LEU A 682 -5.67 -22.87 -11.43
C LEU A 682 -4.59 -23.66 -12.21
N VAL A 683 -4.56 -24.99 -12.11
CA VAL A 683 -3.71 -25.86 -12.95
C VAL A 683 -3.91 -25.66 -14.46
N ARG A 684 -5.04 -25.05 -14.86
CA ARG A 684 -5.41 -24.72 -16.25
C ARG A 684 -5.47 -23.22 -16.51
N GLU A 685 -5.37 -22.39 -15.49
CA GLU A 685 -5.47 -20.94 -15.63
C GLU A 685 -4.15 -20.39 -16.18
N SER A 686 -4.25 -19.62 -17.27
CA SER A 686 -3.10 -19.02 -17.95
C SER A 686 -3.10 -17.48 -17.84
N ASP A 687 -4.20 -16.87 -17.40
CA ASP A 687 -4.26 -15.41 -17.19
C ASP A 687 -3.66 -15.02 -15.84
N TYR A 688 -2.94 -13.90 -15.83
CA TYR A 688 -2.31 -13.32 -14.65
C TYR A 688 -3.31 -12.99 -13.52
N VAL A 689 -4.50 -12.51 -13.86
CA VAL A 689 -5.40 -11.85 -12.90
C VAL A 689 -5.94 -12.82 -11.84
N PRO A 690 -6.44 -14.03 -12.17
CA PRO A 690 -6.88 -14.98 -11.15
C PRO A 690 -5.72 -15.57 -10.34
N TRP A 691 -4.55 -15.73 -10.95
CA TRP A 691 -3.33 -16.14 -10.24
C TRP A 691 -2.85 -15.10 -9.23
N ALA A 692 -2.94 -13.81 -9.56
CA ALA A 692 -2.64 -12.73 -8.63
C ALA A 692 -3.58 -12.74 -7.41
N ALA A 693 -4.89 -12.93 -7.62
CA ALA A 693 -5.86 -13.10 -6.54
C ALA A 693 -5.57 -14.36 -5.68
N ALA A 694 -5.23 -15.48 -6.33
CA ALA A 694 -4.86 -16.72 -5.64
C ALA A 694 -3.57 -16.58 -4.82
N SER A 695 -2.56 -15.89 -5.36
CA SER A 695 -1.27 -15.65 -4.71
C SER A 695 -1.44 -14.94 -3.36
N ALA A 696 -2.35 -13.98 -3.26
CA ALA A 696 -2.66 -13.29 -2.00
C ALA A 696 -3.26 -14.27 -0.97
N ALA A 697 -4.22 -15.11 -1.39
CA ALA A 697 -4.83 -16.12 -0.54
C ALA A 697 -3.82 -17.19 -0.07
N PHE A 698 -2.97 -17.70 -0.98
CA PHE A 698 -1.93 -18.67 -0.67
C PHE A 698 -0.86 -18.11 0.25
N THR A 699 -0.47 -16.84 0.07
CA THR A 699 0.46 -16.16 1.00
C THR A 699 -0.12 -16.10 2.41
N TYR A 700 -1.39 -15.74 2.55
CA TYR A 700 -2.05 -15.75 3.87
C TYR A 700 -2.08 -17.15 4.47
N LEU A 701 -2.48 -18.16 3.68
CA LEU A 701 -2.48 -19.57 4.12
C LEU A 701 -1.08 -20.03 4.53
N GLU A 702 -0.03 -19.66 3.81
CA GLU A 702 1.35 -19.97 4.19
C GLU A 702 1.70 -19.42 5.57
N THR A 703 1.38 -18.15 5.83
CA THR A 703 1.62 -17.51 7.14
C THR A 703 0.88 -18.24 8.25
N VAL A 704 -0.44 -18.44 8.14
CA VAL A 704 -1.22 -19.04 9.24
C VAL A 704 -0.94 -20.53 9.43
N LEU A 705 -0.58 -21.26 8.36
CA LEU A 705 -0.15 -22.66 8.47
C LEU A 705 1.28 -22.79 9.04
N SER A 706 2.12 -21.77 8.88
CA SER A 706 3.44 -21.73 9.52
C SER A 706 3.37 -21.42 11.02
N GLY A 707 2.31 -20.74 11.48
CA GLY A 707 2.14 -20.34 12.89
C GLY A 707 1.33 -21.30 13.78
N SER A 708 0.88 -22.44 13.26
CA SER A 708 0.08 -23.37 14.06
C SER A 708 0.95 -24.10 15.12
N PRO A 709 0.36 -24.68 16.19
CA PRO A 709 1.10 -25.41 17.25
C PRO A 709 2.03 -26.53 16.75
N ALA A 710 1.84 -26.92 15.50
CA ALA A 710 2.73 -27.76 14.72
C ALA A 710 4.15 -27.19 14.56
N TYR A 711 4.38 -25.87 14.66
CA TYR A 711 5.63 -25.18 14.32
C TYR A 711 6.85 -25.56 15.17
N GLU A 712 6.70 -25.92 16.45
CA GLU A 712 7.81 -26.46 17.25
C GLU A 712 8.40 -27.75 16.64
N TRP A 713 7.65 -28.41 15.75
CA TRP A 713 8.03 -29.60 15.00
C TRP A 713 8.45 -29.31 13.55
N PHE A 714 8.49 -28.04 13.14
CA PHE A 714 8.98 -27.58 11.83
C PHE A 714 10.50 -27.44 11.75
N GLN A 715 11.21 -27.63 12.87
CA GLN A 715 12.67 -27.86 12.86
C GLN A 715 12.99 -29.11 12.02
N PRO A 716 14.14 -29.14 11.31
CA PRO A 716 14.55 -30.35 10.60
C PRO A 716 14.53 -31.53 11.57
N CYS A 717 13.85 -32.61 11.17
CA CYS A 717 13.77 -33.83 11.97
C CYS A 717 15.20 -34.26 12.36
N PRO A 718 15.57 -34.35 13.65
CA PRO A 718 16.89 -34.80 14.04
C PRO A 718 16.99 -36.27 13.64
N VAL A 719 17.92 -36.60 12.74
CA VAL A 719 18.18 -37.99 12.37
C VAL A 719 18.79 -38.66 13.59
N TRP A 720 18.01 -39.51 14.25
CA TRP A 720 18.46 -40.29 15.39
C TRP A 720 19.64 -41.16 14.95
N SER A 721 20.78 -40.98 15.62
CA SER A 721 21.96 -41.81 15.45
C SER A 721 21.62 -43.28 15.73
N THR A 722 21.70 -44.13 14.71
CA THR A 722 21.57 -45.58 14.88
C THR A 722 22.81 -46.16 15.54
N ASN A 723 22.83 -46.18 16.88
CA ASN A 723 23.80 -46.97 17.65
C ASN A 723 23.15 -48.10 18.45
N GLN A 724 22.00 -48.61 17.99
CA GLN A 724 21.49 -49.91 18.41
C GLN A 724 21.07 -50.74 17.20
N ARG A 725 21.62 -51.96 17.15
CA ARG A 725 21.46 -52.97 16.09
C ARG A 725 19.98 -53.20 15.77
N SER A 726 19.54 -52.71 14.62
CA SER A 726 18.24 -52.99 14.02
C SER A 726 18.46 -53.76 12.71
N PRO A 727 17.59 -54.70 12.29
CA PRO A 727 17.79 -55.56 11.12
C PRO A 727 17.75 -54.84 9.75
N PHE A 728 17.67 -53.51 9.71
CA PHE A 728 17.38 -52.72 8.50
C PHE A 728 18.62 -52.02 7.91
N ALA A 729 19.81 -52.58 8.10
CA ALA A 729 21.06 -52.01 7.60
C ALA A 729 21.24 -52.04 6.06
N GLU A 730 20.28 -52.58 5.30
CA GLU A 730 20.38 -52.74 3.83
C GLU A 730 19.65 -51.68 2.99
N LEU A 731 19.09 -50.62 3.58
CA LEU A 731 18.42 -49.53 2.84
C LEU A 731 19.23 -48.22 2.75
N ALA A 732 20.53 -48.25 3.07
CA ALA A 732 21.41 -47.08 3.02
C ALA A 732 21.95 -46.83 1.59
N SER A 733 21.17 -46.12 0.77
CA SER A 733 21.49 -45.38 -0.48
C SER A 733 20.35 -45.61 -1.50
N PRO A 734 19.68 -44.58 -2.10
CA PRO A 734 20.24 -43.30 -2.54
C PRO A 734 19.36 -42.03 -2.33
N CYS A 735 19.98 -40.91 -1.94
CA CYS A 735 19.41 -39.55 -2.02
C CYS A 735 19.49 -38.94 -3.44
N ALA A 736 19.21 -39.73 -4.48
CA ALA A 736 19.24 -39.26 -5.88
C ALA A 736 17.85 -38.98 -6.47
N ASN A 737 16.77 -39.15 -5.69
CA ASN A 737 15.41 -38.98 -6.18
C ASN A 737 14.49 -38.53 -5.05
N LYS A 738 14.21 -37.21 -4.96
CA LYS A 738 13.34 -36.61 -3.92
C LYS A 738 11.99 -37.32 -3.80
N ARG A 739 11.45 -37.83 -4.91
CA ARG A 739 10.19 -38.59 -4.96
C ARG A 739 10.24 -39.91 -4.20
N ALA A 740 11.38 -40.59 -4.22
CA ALA A 740 11.61 -41.83 -3.49
C ALA A 740 11.85 -41.58 -1.99
N TYR A 741 12.52 -40.48 -1.64
CA TYR A 741 12.68 -40.05 -0.24
C TYR A 741 11.33 -39.64 0.38
N LEU A 742 10.53 -38.86 -0.35
CA LEU A 742 9.15 -38.52 0.03
C LEU A 742 8.30 -39.78 0.19
N GLN A 743 8.31 -40.71 -0.77
CA GLN A 743 7.63 -42.00 -0.62
C GLN A 743 8.15 -42.83 0.56
N ALA A 744 9.46 -42.81 0.84
CA ALA A 744 10.05 -43.52 1.96
C ALA A 744 9.68 -42.89 3.31
N PHE A 745 9.63 -41.55 3.40
CA PHE A 745 9.21 -40.81 4.58
C PHE A 745 7.70 -40.97 4.83
N THR A 746 6.86 -40.85 3.80
CA THR A 746 5.43 -41.16 3.87
C THR A 746 5.18 -42.62 4.27
N ASN A 747 5.97 -43.57 3.75
CA ASN A 747 5.91 -44.98 4.16
C ASN A 747 6.41 -45.21 5.60
N TYR A 748 7.41 -44.45 6.06
CA TYR A 748 7.90 -44.48 7.44
C TYR A 748 6.82 -44.00 8.41
N CYS A 749 6.20 -42.84 8.14
CA CYS A 749 5.05 -42.34 8.88
C CYS A 749 3.89 -43.36 8.86
N ARG A 750 3.66 -44.04 7.72
CA ARG A 750 2.65 -45.11 7.57
C ARG A 750 2.91 -46.34 8.44
N VAL A 751 4.17 -46.81 8.52
CA VAL A 751 4.56 -48.02 9.28
C VAL A 751 4.53 -47.77 10.79
N VAL A 752 4.94 -46.58 11.22
CA VAL A 752 4.85 -46.15 12.64
C VAL A 752 3.37 -46.08 13.06
N HIS A 753 2.50 -45.52 12.22
CA HIS A 753 1.07 -45.40 12.49
C HIS A 753 0.31 -46.74 12.41
N GLN A 754 0.65 -47.66 11.49
CA GLN A 754 0.02 -48.99 11.40
C GLN A 754 0.37 -49.91 12.58
N ARG A 755 1.57 -49.81 13.15
CA ARG A 755 1.94 -50.58 14.35
C ARG A 755 1.19 -50.09 15.60
N TYR A 756 0.80 -48.82 15.63
CA TYR A 756 0.06 -48.20 16.73
C TYR A 756 -1.41 -48.65 16.80
N ILE A 757 -2.09 -48.79 15.65
CA ILE A 757 -3.47 -49.33 15.58
C ILE A 757 -3.59 -50.75 16.18
N GLN A 758 -2.47 -51.49 16.26
CA GLN A 758 -2.42 -52.84 16.79
C GLN A 758 -1.97 -52.93 18.27
N SER A 759 -1.49 -51.84 18.89
CA SER A 759 -1.04 -51.82 20.28
C SER A 759 -1.95 -50.98 21.17
N SER A 760 -2.69 -51.64 22.05
CA SER A 760 -3.69 -51.08 22.96
C SER A 760 -3.10 -50.36 24.19
N HIS A 761 -2.21 -49.38 24.03
CA HIS A 761 -1.66 -48.58 25.15
C HIS A 761 -1.86 -47.06 24.95
N GLN A 762 -2.08 -46.36 26.08
CA GLN A 762 -2.42 -44.94 26.17
C GLN A 762 -1.34 -44.00 25.56
N PRO A 763 -1.74 -42.84 25.02
CA PRO A 763 -0.84 -41.93 24.32
C PRO A 763 0.11 -41.21 25.28
N SER A 764 1.38 -41.07 24.89
CA SER A 764 2.32 -40.13 25.51
C SER A 764 2.41 -38.87 24.64
N GLU A 765 1.89 -37.76 25.15
CA GLU A 765 1.60 -36.47 24.49
C GLU A 765 2.79 -35.71 23.83
N ARG A 766 3.95 -36.32 23.56
CA ARG A 766 5.12 -35.59 23.02
C ARG A 766 5.80 -36.18 21.79
N GLY A 767 5.49 -37.39 21.33
CA GLY A 767 6.17 -38.02 20.18
C GLY A 767 5.32 -38.17 18.92
N ASP A 768 3.99 -38.11 19.07
CA ASP A 768 3.05 -38.57 18.05
C ASP A 768 2.52 -37.42 17.16
N ASP A 769 2.46 -36.19 17.68
CA ASP A 769 2.07 -35.00 16.90
C ASP A 769 3.14 -34.56 15.88
N VAL A 770 4.39 -34.96 16.08
CA VAL A 770 5.57 -34.55 15.28
C VAL A 770 5.50 -35.03 13.83
N CYS A 771 5.07 -36.28 13.64
CA CYS A 771 5.05 -36.94 12.33
C CYS A 771 3.83 -36.55 11.50
N ALA A 772 2.69 -36.26 12.11
CA ALA A 772 1.50 -35.79 11.40
C ALA A 772 1.71 -34.36 10.85
N HIS A 773 2.28 -33.48 11.67
CA HIS A 773 2.47 -32.07 11.34
C HIS A 773 3.55 -31.78 10.28
N SER A 774 4.65 -32.55 10.27
CA SER A 774 5.68 -32.47 9.21
C SER A 774 5.14 -32.87 7.82
N CYS A 775 4.03 -33.62 7.75
CA CYS A 775 3.39 -34.00 6.50
C CYS A 775 2.54 -32.86 5.88
N VAL A 776 1.99 -31.93 6.67
CA VAL A 776 1.17 -30.81 6.16
C VAL A 776 1.99 -29.89 5.26
N ARG A 777 3.24 -29.61 5.65
CA ARG A 777 4.20 -28.84 4.83
C ARG A 777 4.43 -29.50 3.47
N VAL A 778 4.56 -30.82 3.44
CA VAL A 778 4.76 -31.61 2.23
C VAL A 778 3.53 -31.54 1.33
N TYR A 779 2.34 -31.81 1.85
CA TYR A 779 1.10 -31.79 1.06
C TYR A 779 0.77 -30.40 0.52
N LYS A 780 1.01 -29.35 1.31
CA LYS A 780 0.91 -27.95 0.85
C LYS A 780 1.87 -27.68 -0.31
N THR A 781 3.11 -28.14 -0.19
CA THR A 781 4.13 -27.98 -1.24
C THR A 781 3.72 -28.70 -2.52
N GLU A 782 3.25 -29.96 -2.40
CA GLU A 782 2.75 -30.72 -3.55
C GLU A 782 1.55 -30.04 -4.22
N PHE A 783 0.61 -29.52 -3.43
CA PHE A 783 -0.54 -28.74 -3.94
C PHE A 783 -0.10 -27.52 -4.75
N LEU A 784 0.76 -26.66 -4.18
CA LEU A 784 1.18 -25.43 -4.85
C LEU A 784 2.02 -25.70 -6.10
N LEU A 785 2.87 -26.73 -6.07
CA LEU A 785 3.63 -27.16 -7.24
C LEU A 785 2.71 -27.77 -8.30
N GLU A 786 1.75 -28.63 -7.95
CA GLU A 786 0.81 -29.21 -8.92
C GLU A 786 0.06 -28.12 -9.70
N LEU A 787 -0.41 -27.08 -9.02
CA LEU A 787 -1.12 -25.98 -9.67
C LEU A 787 -0.22 -25.15 -10.60
N SER A 788 1.02 -24.87 -10.18
CA SER A 788 1.88 -23.88 -10.86
C SER A 788 2.85 -24.48 -11.88
N LEU A 789 3.11 -25.78 -11.84
CA LEU A 789 4.07 -26.46 -12.72
C LEU A 789 3.78 -26.30 -14.21
N PRO A 790 2.54 -26.48 -14.71
CA PRO A 790 2.26 -26.34 -16.15
C PRO A 790 2.64 -24.96 -16.68
N LEU A 791 2.36 -23.91 -15.89
CA LEU A 791 2.64 -22.54 -16.26
C LEU A 791 4.11 -22.17 -16.03
N PHE A 792 4.79 -22.80 -15.06
CA PHE A 792 6.24 -22.68 -14.90
C PHE A 792 6.98 -23.20 -16.14
N ASP A 793 6.56 -24.35 -16.68
CA ASP A 793 7.13 -24.94 -17.88
C ASP A 793 6.88 -24.07 -19.13
N GLU A 794 5.81 -23.28 -19.14
CA GLU A 794 5.48 -22.33 -20.22
C GLU A 794 6.25 -21.01 -20.10
N LEU A 795 6.24 -20.37 -18.92
CA LEU A 795 6.79 -19.02 -18.72
C LEU A 795 8.31 -18.98 -18.55
N GLY A 796 8.89 -20.02 -17.93
CA GLY A 796 10.32 -20.13 -17.69
C GLY A 796 10.97 -18.90 -17.01
N PHE A 797 12.29 -18.78 -17.16
CA PHE A 797 13.09 -17.63 -16.71
C PHE A 797 13.29 -16.60 -17.83
N ASP A 798 13.26 -17.02 -19.09
CA ASP A 798 13.57 -16.15 -20.22
C ASP A 798 12.35 -15.33 -20.64
N GLU A 799 12.60 -14.07 -20.98
CA GLU A 799 11.61 -13.21 -21.61
C GLU A 799 11.52 -13.52 -23.11
N THR A 800 10.30 -13.54 -23.62
CA THR A 800 10.04 -13.76 -25.04
C THR A 800 9.82 -12.44 -25.76
N GLN A 801 10.26 -12.34 -27.02
CA GLN A 801 9.98 -11.15 -27.82
C GLN A 801 8.46 -10.99 -28.00
N ASN A 802 7.92 -9.85 -27.55
CA ASN A 802 6.51 -9.46 -27.60
C ASN A 802 5.58 -10.09 -26.53
N GLU A 803 6.10 -10.46 -25.36
CA GLU A 803 5.21 -10.82 -24.24
C GLU A 803 4.36 -9.64 -23.75
N GLU A 804 3.16 -9.94 -23.23
CA GLU A 804 2.29 -8.94 -22.61
C GLU A 804 2.95 -8.34 -21.37
N HIS A 805 2.63 -7.07 -21.08
CA HIS A 805 3.16 -6.37 -19.89
C HIS A 805 2.90 -7.14 -18.58
N VAL A 806 1.72 -7.76 -18.47
CA VAL A 806 1.34 -8.52 -17.27
C VAL A 806 2.05 -9.88 -17.15
N THR A 807 2.66 -10.38 -18.23
CA THR A 807 3.41 -11.64 -18.23
C THR A 807 4.63 -11.56 -17.31
N ALA A 808 5.30 -10.40 -17.21
CA ALA A 808 6.41 -10.20 -16.28
C ALA A 808 5.97 -10.37 -14.80
N PHE A 809 4.78 -9.90 -14.44
CA PHE A 809 4.21 -10.12 -13.11
C PHE A 809 3.81 -11.58 -12.91
N HIS A 810 3.22 -12.19 -13.93
CA HIS A 810 2.79 -13.58 -13.89
C HIS A 810 3.98 -14.52 -13.67
N ARG A 811 5.05 -14.33 -14.44
CA ARG A 811 6.31 -15.06 -14.31
C ARG A 811 6.86 -14.95 -12.90
N ASN A 812 6.87 -13.75 -12.30
CA ASN A 812 7.35 -13.57 -10.93
C ASN A 812 6.53 -14.33 -9.88
N ILE A 813 5.19 -14.38 -10.02
CA ILE A 813 4.34 -15.18 -9.13
C ILE A 813 4.70 -16.66 -9.25
N ILE A 814 4.77 -17.17 -10.49
CA ILE A 814 4.96 -18.60 -10.77
C ILE A 814 6.37 -19.07 -10.42
N LEU A 815 7.41 -18.30 -10.78
CA LEU A 815 8.79 -18.55 -10.36
C LEU A 815 8.92 -18.48 -8.84
N GLY A 816 8.29 -17.48 -8.21
CA GLY A 816 8.29 -17.30 -6.76
C GLY A 816 7.74 -18.52 -6.02
N ILE A 817 6.59 -19.05 -6.47
CA ILE A 817 5.98 -20.29 -5.94
C ILE A 817 6.95 -21.47 -6.16
N ASN A 818 7.37 -21.72 -7.40
CA ASN A 818 8.17 -22.91 -7.73
C ASN A 818 9.52 -22.93 -6.99
N CYS A 819 10.26 -21.82 -6.99
CA CYS A 819 11.56 -21.74 -6.35
C CYS A 819 11.46 -21.78 -4.82
N ARG A 820 10.48 -21.10 -4.20
CA ARG A 820 10.29 -21.13 -2.74
C ARG A 820 9.91 -22.52 -2.23
N HIS A 821 9.13 -23.26 -3.01
CA HIS A 821 8.64 -24.60 -2.65
C HIS A 821 9.56 -25.74 -3.13
N GLY A 822 10.77 -25.41 -3.62
CA GLY A 822 11.84 -26.39 -3.82
C GLY A 822 11.72 -27.22 -5.10
N ASN A 823 11.09 -26.68 -6.15
CA ASN A 823 11.19 -27.18 -7.51
C ASN A 823 12.68 -27.18 -7.92
N GLU A 824 13.23 -28.37 -8.18
CA GLU A 824 14.66 -28.57 -8.42
C GLU A 824 15.14 -27.84 -9.67
N ASN A 825 14.32 -27.81 -10.73
CA ASN A 825 14.65 -27.09 -11.96
C ASN A 825 14.74 -25.58 -11.69
N CYS A 826 13.77 -25.02 -10.97
CA CYS A 826 13.77 -23.61 -10.59
C CYS A 826 15.00 -23.23 -9.77
N THR A 827 15.32 -24.02 -8.73
CA THR A 827 16.46 -23.73 -7.86
C THR A 827 17.81 -23.88 -8.57
N SER A 828 17.97 -24.89 -9.42
CA SER A 828 19.21 -25.12 -10.18
C SER A 828 19.47 -23.98 -11.16
N VAL A 829 18.47 -23.62 -11.96
CA VAL A 829 18.59 -22.53 -12.94
C VAL A 829 18.88 -21.20 -12.25
N ALA A 830 18.25 -20.92 -11.11
CA ALA A 830 18.54 -19.70 -10.36
C ALA A 830 19.99 -19.63 -9.84
N GLN A 831 20.57 -20.77 -9.43
CA GLN A 831 21.97 -20.85 -9.01
C GLN A 831 22.93 -20.71 -10.19
N ASP A 832 22.59 -21.27 -11.35
CA ASP A 832 23.39 -21.16 -12.57
C ASP A 832 23.42 -19.71 -13.07
N LEU A 833 22.26 -19.04 -13.10
CA LEU A 833 22.15 -17.62 -13.48
C LEU A 833 22.95 -16.71 -12.55
N LEU A 834 23.07 -17.05 -11.26
CA LEU A 834 23.88 -16.29 -10.30
C LEU A 834 25.39 -16.30 -10.58
N GLN A 835 25.87 -17.15 -11.50
CA GLN A 835 27.27 -17.09 -11.96
C GLN A 835 27.53 -15.85 -12.83
N GLU A 836 26.51 -15.34 -13.51
CA GLU A 836 26.57 -14.13 -14.34
C GLU A 836 25.44 -13.15 -13.97
N PRO A 837 25.44 -12.63 -12.72
CA PRO A 837 24.28 -11.93 -12.16
C PRO A 837 23.91 -10.64 -12.91
N GLU A 838 24.87 -10.02 -13.61
CA GLU A 838 24.63 -8.82 -14.41
C GLU A 838 23.84 -9.07 -15.70
N SER A 839 23.80 -10.32 -16.17
CA SER A 839 23.05 -10.71 -17.38
C SER A 839 21.56 -10.95 -17.12
N ILE A 840 21.17 -11.04 -15.85
CA ILE A 840 19.82 -11.40 -15.44
C ILE A 840 18.87 -10.22 -15.70
N HIS A 841 17.76 -10.50 -16.40
CA HIS A 841 16.76 -9.48 -16.68
C HIS A 841 16.16 -8.89 -15.41
N ALA A 842 15.97 -7.56 -15.40
CA ALA A 842 15.58 -6.78 -14.22
C ALA A 842 14.31 -7.34 -13.53
N ASP A 843 13.33 -7.82 -14.28
CA ASP A 843 12.06 -8.32 -13.74
C ASP A 843 12.20 -9.59 -12.92
N ILE A 844 13.15 -10.48 -13.24
CA ILE A 844 13.33 -11.75 -12.52
C ILE A 844 14.48 -11.70 -11.52
N GLN A 845 15.28 -10.62 -11.51
CA GLN A 845 16.44 -10.47 -10.61
C GLN A 845 16.08 -10.75 -9.15
N THR A 846 15.00 -10.17 -8.63
CA THR A 846 14.59 -10.39 -7.23
C THR A 846 14.36 -11.88 -6.94
N THR A 847 13.65 -12.57 -7.84
CA THR A 847 13.33 -13.99 -7.67
C THR A 847 14.56 -14.87 -7.84
N VAL A 848 15.40 -14.60 -8.85
CA VAL A 848 16.63 -15.37 -9.11
C VAL A 848 17.66 -15.15 -8.01
N TYR A 849 17.98 -13.90 -7.67
CA TYR A 849 18.94 -13.59 -6.62
C TYR A 849 18.52 -14.21 -5.29
N CYS A 850 17.25 -14.03 -4.90
CA CYS A 850 16.72 -14.58 -3.65
C CYS A 850 16.76 -16.12 -3.65
N SER A 851 16.33 -16.76 -4.74
CA SER A 851 16.28 -18.23 -4.83
C SER A 851 17.67 -18.86 -4.91
N GLY A 852 18.58 -18.23 -5.64
CA GLY A 852 19.97 -18.64 -5.74
C GLY A 852 20.71 -18.46 -4.40
N LEU A 853 20.47 -17.38 -3.65
CA LEU A 853 21.02 -17.21 -2.30
C LEU A 853 20.46 -18.22 -1.29
N ARG A 854 19.19 -18.62 -1.41
CA ARG A 854 18.61 -19.67 -0.56
C ARG A 854 19.34 -21.00 -0.71
N GLY A 855 19.81 -21.32 -1.93
CA GLY A 855 20.60 -22.52 -2.20
C GLY A 855 22.12 -22.30 -2.23
N GLY A 856 22.58 -21.06 -2.02
CA GLY A 856 23.97 -20.64 -2.29
C GLY A 856 24.87 -20.63 -1.06
N ASP A 857 26.13 -20.31 -1.28
CA ASP A 857 27.18 -20.20 -0.26
C ASP A 857 27.49 -18.73 0.10
N ALA A 858 28.45 -18.52 1.00
CA ALA A 858 28.91 -17.17 1.36
C ALA A 858 29.53 -16.42 0.17
N GLY A 859 30.02 -17.13 -0.87
CA GLY A 859 30.56 -16.53 -2.09
C GLY A 859 29.46 -15.87 -2.94
N ALA A 860 28.31 -16.53 -3.07
CA ALA A 860 27.14 -15.97 -3.76
C ALA A 860 26.66 -14.67 -3.07
N PHE A 861 26.62 -14.64 -1.73
CA PHE A 861 26.32 -13.42 -0.97
C PHE A 861 27.32 -12.31 -1.27
N ASN A 862 28.62 -12.60 -1.16
CA ASN A 862 29.67 -11.60 -1.35
C ASN A 862 29.64 -11.01 -2.77
N THR A 863 29.29 -11.81 -3.77
CA THR A 863 29.13 -11.36 -5.15
C THR A 863 28.06 -10.27 -5.25
N LEU A 864 26.85 -10.54 -4.73
CA LEU A 864 25.75 -9.57 -4.75
C LEU A 864 26.00 -8.37 -3.83
N TRP A 865 26.68 -8.57 -2.69
CA TRP A 865 27.09 -7.48 -1.80
C TRP A 865 28.07 -6.52 -2.45
N ASN A 866 29.07 -7.03 -3.18
CA ASN A 866 30.01 -6.18 -3.91
C ASN A 866 29.30 -5.39 -5.02
N MET A 867 28.38 -6.03 -5.76
CA MET A 867 27.54 -5.32 -6.74
C MET A 867 26.72 -4.19 -6.08
N PHE A 868 26.23 -4.40 -4.85
CA PHE A 868 25.51 -3.37 -4.10
C PHE A 868 26.41 -2.19 -3.73
N VAL A 869 27.64 -2.46 -3.27
CA VAL A 869 28.62 -1.42 -2.92
C VAL A 869 29.07 -0.63 -4.15
N ASP A 870 29.21 -1.28 -5.30
CA ASP A 870 29.74 -0.68 -6.52
C ASP A 870 28.69 0.13 -7.32
N THR A 871 27.39 -0.14 -7.14
CA THR A 871 26.33 0.52 -7.93
C THR A 871 25.91 1.88 -7.36
N THR A 872 25.81 2.88 -8.24
CA THR A 872 25.21 4.20 -7.93
C THR A 872 23.72 4.29 -8.28
N ASP A 873 23.15 3.25 -8.90
CA ASP A 873 21.72 3.18 -9.24
C ASP A 873 20.89 2.77 -8.00
N SER A 874 19.97 3.64 -7.59
CA SER A 874 19.13 3.44 -6.41
C SER A 874 18.11 2.30 -6.54
N SER A 875 17.62 2.03 -7.76
CA SER A 875 16.71 0.91 -8.02
C SER A 875 17.46 -0.42 -7.91
N ARG A 876 18.67 -0.49 -8.48
CA ARG A 876 19.54 -1.68 -8.39
C ARG A 876 19.96 -1.95 -6.94
N GLN A 877 20.30 -0.90 -6.18
CA GLN A 877 20.58 -1.01 -4.74
C GLN A 877 19.41 -1.65 -3.98
N SER A 878 18.17 -1.22 -4.26
CA SER A 878 16.97 -1.76 -3.62
C SER A 878 16.75 -3.25 -3.94
N ILE A 879 16.91 -3.66 -5.19
CA ILE A 879 16.78 -5.07 -5.61
C ILE A 879 17.81 -5.95 -4.88
N LEU A 880 19.07 -5.50 -4.84
CA LEU A 880 20.16 -6.24 -4.19
C LEU A 880 19.94 -6.38 -2.68
N LEU A 881 19.57 -5.29 -1.99
CA LEU A 881 19.25 -5.34 -0.55
C LEU A 881 18.08 -6.30 -0.26
N ASN A 882 17.02 -6.27 -1.07
CA ASN A 882 15.90 -7.20 -0.89
C ASN A 882 16.31 -8.66 -1.08
N ALA A 883 17.18 -8.94 -2.07
CA ALA A 883 17.64 -10.29 -2.33
C ALA A 883 18.59 -10.83 -1.24
N LEU A 884 19.53 -10.00 -0.76
CA LEU A 884 20.53 -10.38 0.24
C LEU A 884 19.90 -10.92 1.54
N GLY A 885 18.70 -10.45 1.90
CA GLY A 885 17.92 -10.97 3.03
C GLY A 885 17.47 -12.43 2.90
N CYS A 886 17.46 -12.99 1.68
CA CYS A 886 17.10 -14.38 1.40
C CYS A 886 18.21 -15.39 1.71
N THR A 887 19.39 -14.92 2.09
CA THR A 887 20.49 -15.77 2.58
C THR A 887 19.99 -16.62 3.74
N SER A 888 20.15 -17.94 3.64
CA SER A 888 19.62 -18.85 4.63
C SER A 888 20.45 -18.82 5.91
N ASN A 889 19.79 -18.64 7.06
CA ASN A 889 20.39 -18.85 8.37
C ASN A 889 20.24 -20.31 8.87
N SER A 890 19.49 -21.15 8.16
CA SER A 890 19.29 -22.54 8.56
C SER A 890 20.52 -23.41 8.35
N ASP A 891 20.66 -24.42 9.20
CA ASP A 891 21.60 -25.53 9.03
C ASP A 891 21.20 -26.44 7.86
N ARG A 892 21.04 -25.84 6.66
CA ARG A 892 20.28 -26.35 5.53
C ARG A 892 20.83 -27.63 4.88
N LEU A 893 21.95 -28.13 5.36
CA LEU A 893 22.78 -29.07 4.60
C LEU A 893 23.42 -30.09 5.56
N GLN A 894 22.78 -30.38 6.70
CA GLN A 894 23.26 -31.43 7.59
C GLN A 894 23.14 -32.84 6.97
N LEU A 895 22.45 -33.01 5.84
CA LEU A 895 22.06 -34.33 5.34
C LEU A 895 22.14 -34.46 3.82
N ALA A 896 23.31 -34.15 3.25
CA ALA A 896 23.70 -34.71 1.97
C ALA A 896 25.19 -35.03 2.03
N THR A 897 25.53 -36.22 2.51
CA THR A 897 26.54 -37.11 1.91
C THR A 897 26.98 -38.18 2.91
N SER A 898 27.07 -39.42 2.43
CA SER A 898 27.93 -40.46 3.00
C SER A 898 29.42 -40.17 2.74
N ALA A 899 29.84 -38.90 2.76
CA ALA A 899 31.17 -38.49 2.31
C ALA A 899 32.23 -38.73 3.41
N PRO A 900 33.49 -38.94 3.01
CA PRO A 900 34.60 -39.12 3.95
C PRO A 900 34.71 -37.95 4.94
N LEU A 901 35.21 -38.23 6.14
CA LEU A 901 35.37 -37.31 7.28
C LEU A 901 36.04 -35.95 6.97
N THR A 902 36.68 -35.78 5.81
CA THR A 902 37.30 -34.51 5.37
C THR A 902 36.29 -33.48 4.85
N ASP A 903 35.14 -33.91 4.32
CA ASP A 903 34.13 -33.01 3.76
C ASP A 903 33.20 -32.43 4.86
N THR A 904 33.11 -33.10 6.01
CA THR A 904 32.32 -32.67 7.17
C THR A 904 32.91 -31.44 7.85
N GLU A 905 34.25 -31.31 7.88
CA GLU A 905 34.93 -30.12 8.39
C GLU A 905 34.74 -28.92 7.46
N LYS A 906 34.87 -29.12 6.14
CA LYS A 906 34.63 -28.08 5.12
C LYS A 906 33.19 -27.57 5.20
N TYR A 907 32.23 -28.48 5.36
CA TYR A 907 30.82 -28.18 5.53
C TYR A 907 30.52 -27.30 6.76
N THR A 908 31.09 -27.66 7.91
CA THR A 908 30.90 -26.92 9.17
C THR A 908 31.46 -25.49 9.07
N VAL A 909 32.59 -25.32 8.36
CA VAL A 909 33.21 -24.01 8.11
C VAL A 909 32.32 -23.14 7.23
N GLU A 910 31.75 -23.70 6.17
CA GLU A 910 30.86 -23.00 5.24
C GLU A 910 29.57 -22.51 5.91
N GLN A 911 28.96 -23.34 6.75
CA GLN A 911 27.82 -22.94 7.58
C GLN A 911 28.17 -21.81 8.55
N HIS A 912 29.34 -21.88 9.20
CA HIS A 912 29.79 -20.83 10.11
C HIS A 912 30.01 -19.51 9.39
N LEU A 913 30.58 -19.55 8.18
CA LEU A 913 30.75 -18.38 7.31
C LEU A 913 29.41 -17.77 6.90
N LEU A 914 28.42 -18.59 6.51
CA LEU A 914 27.07 -18.13 6.16
C LEU A 914 26.37 -17.45 7.35
N LYS A 915 26.39 -18.07 8.55
CA LYS A 915 25.82 -17.46 9.76
C LYS A 915 26.48 -16.13 10.09
N LYS A 916 27.81 -16.06 10.02
CA LYS A 916 28.57 -14.82 10.23
C LYS A 916 28.19 -13.74 9.20
N THR A 917 28.03 -14.13 7.93
CA THR A 917 27.67 -13.23 6.83
C THR A 917 26.26 -12.68 7.03
N PHE A 918 25.31 -13.52 7.41
CA PHE A 918 23.94 -13.14 7.72
C PHE A 918 23.86 -12.16 8.90
N SER A 919 24.57 -12.43 10.01
CA SER A 919 24.68 -11.48 11.13
C SER A 919 25.31 -10.16 10.69
N SER A 920 26.42 -10.21 9.94
CA SER A 920 27.11 -9.02 9.44
C SER A 920 26.24 -8.17 8.52
N TYR A 921 25.26 -8.76 7.83
CA TYR A 921 24.29 -8.04 7.00
C TYR A 921 23.29 -7.26 7.86
N MET A 922 22.72 -7.89 8.90
CA MET A 922 21.83 -7.19 9.84
C MET A 922 22.55 -6.10 10.64
N ASP A 923 23.83 -6.31 10.99
CA ASP A 923 24.64 -5.30 11.69
C ASP A 923 24.82 -4.01 10.89
N GLN A 924 24.67 -4.04 9.56
CA GLN A 924 24.69 -2.83 8.72
C GLN A 924 23.57 -1.85 9.06
N VAL A 925 22.51 -2.29 9.75
CA VAL A 925 21.41 -1.43 10.20
C VAL A 925 21.87 -0.46 11.28
N ILE A 926 22.68 -0.95 12.22
CA ILE A 926 23.11 -0.19 13.42
C ILE A 926 24.55 0.30 13.35
N SER A 927 25.31 -0.09 12.31
CA SER A 927 26.71 0.31 12.15
C SER A 927 26.87 1.78 11.70
N ASP A 928 27.74 2.51 12.41
CA ASP A 928 28.20 3.86 12.02
C ASP A 928 29.04 3.88 10.74
N THR A 929 29.53 2.72 10.30
CA THR A 929 30.39 2.56 9.10
C THR A 929 29.68 1.83 7.96
N SER A 930 28.35 1.72 8.05
CA SER A 930 27.53 1.03 7.06
C SER A 930 27.64 1.68 5.67
N SER A 931 27.81 0.86 4.64
CA SER A 931 27.72 1.29 3.24
C SER A 931 26.28 1.52 2.78
N VAL A 932 25.28 1.22 3.63
CA VAL A 932 23.87 1.41 3.34
C VAL A 932 23.40 2.77 3.85
N ARG A 933 22.84 3.59 2.94
CA ARG A 933 22.24 4.89 3.28
C ARG A 933 21.23 4.72 4.41
N GLU A 934 21.24 5.63 5.37
CA GLU A 934 20.37 5.55 6.55
C GLU A 934 18.88 5.36 6.18
N GLN A 935 18.42 5.98 5.08
CA GLN A 935 17.05 5.83 4.58
C GLN A 935 16.69 4.43 4.07
N ASP A 936 17.69 3.64 3.65
CA ASP A 936 17.48 2.30 3.07
C ASP A 936 17.75 1.17 4.07
N ARG A 937 18.39 1.46 5.22
CA ARG A 937 18.76 0.46 6.24
C ARG A 937 17.60 -0.39 6.74
N HIS A 938 16.39 0.17 6.80
CA HIS A 938 15.20 -0.59 7.18
C HIS A 938 14.87 -1.76 6.22
N THR A 939 15.26 -1.65 4.95
CA THR A 939 15.08 -2.69 3.91
C THR A 939 15.76 -3.99 4.29
N ILE A 940 16.90 -3.91 4.98
CA ILE A 940 17.67 -5.08 5.45
C ILE A 940 16.77 -5.96 6.32
N LEU A 941 16.21 -5.41 7.39
CA LEU A 941 15.35 -6.16 8.31
C LEU A 941 14.04 -6.59 7.65
N VAL A 942 13.42 -5.72 6.85
CA VAL A 942 12.19 -6.08 6.11
C VAL A 942 12.43 -7.25 5.16
N SER A 943 13.54 -7.27 4.44
CA SER A 943 13.90 -8.36 3.52
C SER A 943 14.14 -9.67 4.25
N VAL A 944 14.85 -9.63 5.39
CA VAL A 944 15.13 -10.80 6.23
C VAL A 944 13.84 -11.37 6.83
N ILE A 945 12.94 -10.52 7.35
CA ILE A 945 11.62 -10.91 7.85
C ILE A 945 10.80 -11.63 6.77
N ASN A 946 10.82 -11.11 5.54
CA ASN A 946 10.04 -11.66 4.42
C ASN A 946 10.68 -12.89 3.76
N ALA A 947 11.95 -13.17 4.04
CA ALA A 947 12.69 -14.26 3.39
C ALA A 947 12.17 -15.65 3.77
N GLY A 948 11.66 -15.81 4.99
CA GLY A 948 11.06 -17.04 5.47
C GLY A 948 11.12 -17.20 7.00
N PRO A 949 10.46 -18.25 7.52
CA PRO A 949 10.34 -18.50 8.97
C PRO A 949 11.68 -18.61 9.71
N ASP A 950 12.67 -19.28 9.11
CA ASP A 950 14.01 -19.45 9.73
C ASP A 950 14.71 -18.09 9.98
N ASN A 951 14.51 -17.13 9.06
CA ASN A 951 15.12 -15.81 9.13
C ASN A 951 14.30 -14.86 10.02
N LEU A 952 12.97 -15.05 10.08
CA LEU A 952 12.05 -14.26 10.89
C LEU A 952 12.41 -14.26 12.38
N GLU A 953 12.68 -15.43 12.95
CA GLU A 953 12.99 -15.56 14.39
C GLU A 953 14.24 -14.75 14.77
N VAL A 954 15.29 -14.88 13.96
CA VAL A 954 16.55 -14.18 14.23
C VAL A 954 16.43 -12.67 14.02
N ALA A 955 15.64 -12.24 13.02
CA ALA A 955 15.34 -10.83 12.84
C ALA A 955 14.51 -10.27 14.00
N LEU A 956 13.50 -11.01 14.49
CA LEU A 956 12.68 -10.60 15.62
C LEU A 956 13.54 -10.39 16.88
N ASP A 957 14.41 -11.35 17.19
CA ASP A 957 15.32 -11.24 18.34
C ASP A 957 16.28 -10.04 18.18
N PHE A 958 16.88 -9.86 17.00
CA PHE A 958 17.73 -8.70 16.70
C PHE A 958 17.00 -7.36 16.89
N ILE A 959 15.74 -7.27 16.43
CA ILE A 959 14.92 -6.07 16.57
C ILE A 959 14.62 -5.78 18.04
N ILE A 960 14.23 -6.80 18.80
CA ILE A 960 13.91 -6.65 20.22
C ILE A 960 15.15 -6.21 21.01
N ASP A 961 16.33 -6.73 20.68
CA ASP A 961 17.54 -6.40 21.44
C ASP A 961 18.15 -5.04 21.09
N ASN A 962 17.99 -4.59 19.83
CA ASN A 962 18.67 -3.40 19.31
C ASN A 962 17.72 -2.24 18.95
N PHE A 963 16.45 -2.27 19.41
CA PHE A 963 15.41 -1.34 18.95
C PHE A 963 15.79 0.14 19.01
N LEU A 964 16.43 0.60 20.10
CA LEU A 964 16.80 2.02 20.26
C LEU A 964 17.91 2.45 19.29
N GLU A 965 18.82 1.55 18.94
CA GLU A 965 19.89 1.81 17.96
C GLU A 965 19.32 1.79 16.54
N ILE A 966 18.42 0.85 16.25
CA ILE A 966 17.67 0.80 14.99
C ILE A 966 16.88 2.10 14.80
N GLN A 967 16.13 2.54 15.82
CA GLN A 967 15.32 3.75 15.76
C GLN A 967 16.16 5.01 15.48
N GLN A 968 17.42 5.04 15.91
CA GLN A 968 18.35 6.13 15.62
C GLN A 968 19.00 6.04 14.24
N SER A 969 19.15 4.82 13.70
CA SER A 969 19.99 4.55 12.52
C SER A 969 19.20 4.43 11.21
N VAL A 970 17.88 4.22 11.28
CA VAL A 970 17.01 4.22 10.10
C VAL A 970 16.44 5.62 9.87
N GLN A 971 16.91 6.33 8.83
CA GLN A 971 16.38 7.65 8.47
C GLN A 971 15.07 7.55 7.68
N GLY A 972 14.28 8.62 7.73
CA GLY A 972 13.01 8.75 7.02
C GLY A 972 11.79 8.45 7.90
N LEU A 973 10.65 9.06 7.52
CA LEU A 973 9.37 9.06 8.26
C LEU A 973 8.80 7.66 8.62
N THR A 974 9.40 6.57 8.14
CA THR A 974 8.77 5.25 7.98
C THR A 974 9.64 4.07 8.40
N GLY A 975 10.93 4.28 8.70
CA GLY A 975 11.92 3.19 8.80
C GLY A 975 11.54 2.11 9.81
N THR A 976 11.33 2.49 11.08
CA THR A 976 10.92 1.55 12.14
C THR A 976 9.50 1.01 11.93
N THR A 977 8.57 1.85 11.49
CA THR A 977 7.20 1.44 11.17
C THR A 977 7.16 0.39 10.05
N ASN A 978 8.01 0.48 9.02
CA ASN A 978 8.09 -0.52 7.96
C ASN A 978 8.55 -1.88 8.49
N ILE A 979 9.51 -1.88 9.42
CA ILE A 979 9.99 -3.10 10.09
C ILE A 979 8.86 -3.72 10.91
N LEU A 980 8.18 -2.94 11.76
CA LEU A 980 7.06 -3.41 12.58
C LEU A 980 5.87 -3.91 11.72
N ASN A 981 5.59 -3.25 10.59
CA ASN A 981 4.57 -3.70 9.65
C ASN A 981 4.94 -4.99 8.92
N ALA A 982 6.23 -5.25 8.69
CA ALA A 982 6.68 -6.55 8.18
C ALA A 982 6.40 -7.64 9.21
N LEU A 983 6.75 -7.42 10.49
CA LEU A 983 6.43 -8.33 11.60
C LEU A 983 4.91 -8.56 11.74
N SER A 984 4.10 -7.51 11.62
CA SER A 984 2.64 -7.62 11.73
C SER A 984 2.02 -8.60 10.73
N ARG A 985 2.67 -8.81 9.57
CA ARG A 985 2.18 -9.70 8.51
C ARG A 985 2.68 -11.13 8.63
N THR A 986 3.70 -11.39 9.45
CA THR A 986 4.39 -12.68 9.52
C THR A 986 4.21 -13.38 10.87
N LEU A 987 4.12 -12.63 11.96
CA LEU A 987 3.95 -13.18 13.30
C LEU A 987 2.56 -13.77 13.52
N SER A 988 2.50 -14.99 14.05
CA SER A 988 1.27 -15.79 14.07
C SER A 988 1.13 -16.79 15.22
N THR A 989 2.14 -16.94 16.09
CA THR A 989 2.18 -17.97 17.15
C THR A 989 1.98 -17.34 18.54
N LYS A 990 1.72 -18.17 19.55
CA LYS A 990 1.69 -17.72 20.95
C LYS A 990 3.06 -17.27 21.47
N GLU A 991 4.14 -17.92 21.05
CA GLU A 991 5.51 -17.48 21.39
C GLU A 991 5.80 -16.07 20.84
N HIS A 992 5.35 -15.79 19.61
CA HIS A 992 5.44 -14.44 19.04
C HIS A 992 4.67 -13.41 19.88
N GLU A 993 3.49 -13.76 20.39
CA GLU A 993 2.71 -12.90 21.29
C GLU A 993 3.52 -12.54 22.55
N GLU A 994 4.13 -13.55 23.20
CA GLU A 994 4.96 -13.35 24.38
C GLU A 994 6.20 -12.48 24.09
N LYS A 995 6.88 -12.70 22.94
CA LYS A 995 8.01 -11.85 22.49
C LYS A 995 7.58 -10.41 22.26
N ILE A 996 6.42 -10.18 21.64
CA ILE A 996 5.88 -8.83 21.37
C ILE A 996 5.40 -8.14 22.64
N ASP A 997 4.86 -8.88 23.61
CA ASP A 997 4.51 -8.34 24.91
C ASP A 997 5.74 -7.89 25.69
N ASN A 998 6.80 -8.70 25.70
CA ASN A 998 8.09 -8.32 26.28
C ASN A 998 8.67 -7.07 25.57
N PHE A 999 8.65 -7.06 24.24
CA PHE A 999 9.07 -5.91 23.45
C PHE A 999 8.32 -4.63 23.82
N TYR A 1000 6.99 -4.72 23.96
CA TYR A 1000 6.16 -3.59 24.36
C TYR A 1000 6.49 -3.14 25.79
N GLU A 1001 6.59 -4.06 26.75
CA GLU A 1001 6.93 -3.74 28.14
C GLU A 1001 8.27 -3.01 28.25
N ARG A 1002 9.28 -3.46 27.48
CA ARG A 1002 10.64 -2.91 27.46
C ARG A 1002 10.71 -1.50 26.85
N TYR A 1003 9.93 -1.21 25.80
CA TYR A 1003 10.09 0.01 25.00
C TYR A 1003 8.86 0.93 24.90
N GLN A 1004 7.73 0.63 25.54
CA GLN A 1004 6.50 1.45 25.48
C GLN A 1004 6.69 2.96 25.72
N ASN A 1005 7.66 3.36 26.55
CA ASN A 1005 7.94 4.76 26.85
C ASN A 1005 8.78 5.48 25.77
N TYR A 1006 9.36 4.74 24.82
CA TYR A 1006 10.19 5.26 23.73
C TYR A 1006 9.49 5.19 22.37
N PHE A 1007 8.36 4.47 22.27
CA PHE A 1007 7.61 4.39 21.04
C PHE A 1007 6.97 5.72 20.66
N THR A 1008 7.12 6.07 19.40
CA THR A 1008 6.26 7.03 18.72
C THR A 1008 4.83 6.49 18.64
N ALA A 1009 3.85 7.37 18.39
CA ALA A 1009 2.47 6.93 18.26
C ALA A 1009 2.26 5.95 17.09
N GLY A 1010 3.01 6.10 16.00
CA GLY A 1010 2.99 5.16 14.87
C GLY A 1010 3.54 3.78 15.22
N GLU A 1011 4.58 3.70 16.06
CA GLU A 1011 5.12 2.42 16.56
C GLU A 1011 4.16 1.74 17.53
N ILE A 1012 3.50 2.49 18.42
CA ILE A 1012 2.43 1.95 19.30
C ILE A 1012 1.30 1.34 18.47
N ALA A 1013 0.85 2.04 17.43
CA ALA A 1013 -0.19 1.54 16.53
C ALA A 1013 0.26 0.27 15.79
N SER A 1014 1.51 0.24 15.34
CA SER A 1014 2.08 -0.94 14.65
C SER A 1014 2.16 -2.15 15.59
N VAL A 1015 2.58 -1.96 16.85
CA VAL A 1015 2.59 -3.04 17.86
C VAL A 1015 1.18 -3.53 18.19
N ALA A 1016 0.18 -2.63 18.25
CA ALA A 1016 -1.21 -3.05 18.40
C ALA A 1016 -1.71 -3.88 17.20
N ALA A 1017 -1.36 -3.50 15.98
CA ALA A 1017 -1.67 -4.25 14.76
C ALA A 1017 -0.98 -5.62 14.73
N ILE A 1018 0.27 -5.71 15.21
CA ILE A 1018 0.97 -7.00 15.40
C ILE A 1018 0.15 -7.93 16.30
N ARG A 1019 -0.26 -7.46 17.49
CA ARG A 1019 -1.07 -8.25 18.43
C ARG A 1019 -2.40 -8.70 17.82
N GLU A 1020 -3.09 -7.80 17.11
CA GLU A 1020 -4.35 -8.11 16.43
C GLU A 1020 -4.17 -9.20 15.36
N ASN A 1021 -3.12 -9.13 14.54
CA ASN A 1021 -2.84 -10.13 13.51
C ASN A 1021 -2.41 -11.48 14.08
N ILE A 1022 -1.66 -11.50 15.19
CA ILE A 1022 -1.34 -12.74 15.91
C ILE A 1022 -2.64 -13.38 16.42
N GLY A 1023 -3.49 -12.62 17.11
CA GLY A 1023 -4.78 -13.11 17.60
C GLY A 1023 -5.70 -13.62 16.49
N ALA A 1024 -5.76 -12.91 15.35
CA ALA A 1024 -6.51 -13.34 14.17
C ALA A 1024 -5.97 -14.66 13.56
N SER A 1025 -4.64 -14.85 13.58
CA SER A 1025 -3.99 -16.07 13.09
C SER A 1025 -4.26 -17.26 14.01
N GLN A 1026 -4.21 -17.07 15.32
CA GLN A 1026 -4.57 -18.09 16.32
C GLN A 1026 -6.04 -18.50 16.17
N PHE A 1027 -6.96 -17.52 16.09
CA PHE A 1027 -8.38 -17.79 15.88
C PHE A 1027 -8.65 -18.56 14.58
N TRP A 1028 -7.92 -18.23 13.51
CA TRP A 1028 -7.98 -18.97 12.27
C TRP A 1028 -7.53 -20.42 12.45
N ALA A 1029 -6.40 -20.64 13.14
CA ALA A 1029 -5.84 -21.97 13.36
C ALA A 1029 -6.80 -22.87 14.13
N ASP A 1030 -7.37 -22.36 15.24
CA ASP A 1030 -8.33 -23.09 16.08
C ASP A 1030 -9.55 -23.61 15.30
N ARG A 1031 -10.00 -22.84 14.30
CA ARG A 1031 -11.23 -23.14 13.56
C ARG A 1031 -10.98 -23.92 12.27
N ASN A 1032 -9.91 -23.61 11.56
CA ASN A 1032 -9.75 -23.98 10.15
C ASN A 1032 -8.56 -24.91 9.89
N PHE A 1033 -7.56 -24.98 10.77
CA PHE A 1033 -6.33 -25.74 10.54
C PHE A 1033 -6.63 -27.20 10.19
N ASN A 1034 -7.39 -27.90 11.02
CA ASN A 1034 -7.75 -29.31 10.83
C ASN A 1034 -8.52 -29.54 9.52
N VAL A 1035 -9.39 -28.60 9.12
CA VAL A 1035 -10.18 -28.71 7.88
C VAL A 1035 -9.25 -28.63 6.66
N VAL A 1036 -8.32 -27.69 6.65
CA VAL A 1036 -7.35 -27.50 5.57
C VAL A 1036 -6.37 -28.66 5.52
N GLU A 1037 -5.85 -29.10 6.67
CA GLU A 1037 -4.97 -30.26 6.78
C GLU A 1037 -5.65 -31.53 6.26
N ASP A 1038 -6.87 -31.82 6.72
CA ASP A 1038 -7.62 -33.01 6.30
C ASP A 1038 -7.82 -33.03 4.79
N TRP A 1039 -8.13 -31.87 4.20
CA TRP A 1039 -8.30 -31.71 2.76
C TRP A 1039 -7.00 -31.95 2.00
N LEU A 1040 -5.90 -31.33 2.44
CA LEU A 1040 -4.57 -31.50 1.83
C LEU A 1040 -4.14 -32.97 1.91
N ARG A 1041 -4.30 -33.61 3.08
CA ARG A 1041 -3.98 -35.02 3.29
C ARG A 1041 -4.83 -35.93 2.42
N ALA A 1042 -6.13 -35.65 2.26
CA ALA A 1042 -7.02 -36.47 1.45
C ALA A 1042 -6.67 -36.43 -0.05
N ASN A 1043 -6.20 -35.28 -0.56
CA ASN A 1043 -5.92 -35.08 -1.97
C ASN A 1043 -4.45 -35.38 -2.35
N TYR A 1044 -3.49 -35.06 -1.48
CA TYR A 1044 -2.05 -35.15 -1.76
C TYR A 1044 -1.32 -36.19 -0.89
N GLY A 1045 -1.90 -36.63 0.22
CA GLY A 1045 -1.24 -37.58 1.14
C GLY A 1045 -1.19 -39.04 0.73
N ASN A 1046 -1.80 -39.44 -0.39
CA ASN A 1046 -1.95 -40.83 -0.81
C ASN A 1046 -1.42 -41.11 -2.23
N HIS A 1047 -0.11 -40.98 -2.45
CA HIS A 1047 0.50 -41.32 -3.75
C HIS A 1047 0.78 -42.82 -3.99
N ALA A 1048 0.36 -43.73 -3.11
CA ALA A 1048 0.52 -45.18 -3.33
C ALA A 1048 -0.70 -45.90 -3.95
N GLY A 1049 -1.81 -45.19 -4.25
CA GLY A 1049 -3.09 -45.84 -4.60
C GLY A 1049 -3.73 -45.48 -5.94
N ARG A 1050 -3.27 -44.46 -6.66
CA ARG A 1050 -3.97 -43.98 -7.89
C ARG A 1050 -3.27 -44.26 -9.22
N VAL A 1051 -2.09 -44.86 -9.21
CA VAL A 1051 -1.50 -45.48 -10.41
C VAL A 1051 -1.79 -46.98 -10.36
N THR A 1052 -2.99 -47.40 -10.78
CA THR A 1052 -3.34 -48.77 -11.28
C THR A 1052 -4.84 -49.01 -11.50
N ALA A 1053 -5.70 -47.99 -11.69
CA ALA A 1053 -7.10 -48.25 -12.08
C ALA A 1053 -7.31 -48.42 -13.60
N THR A 1054 -6.31 -48.12 -14.45
CA THR A 1054 -6.41 -48.26 -15.92
C THR A 1054 -5.66 -49.48 -16.49
N VAL A 1055 -5.00 -50.30 -15.67
CA VAL A 1055 -4.29 -51.52 -16.13
C VAL A 1055 -4.93 -52.83 -15.59
N ALA A 1056 -5.87 -52.75 -14.65
CA ALA A 1056 -6.49 -53.93 -14.02
C ALA A 1056 -7.60 -54.61 -14.87
N PHE A 1057 -7.98 -54.08 -16.03
CA PHE A 1057 -8.98 -54.70 -16.92
C PHE A 1057 -8.43 -55.44 -18.15
N VAL A 1058 -7.10 -55.43 -18.38
CA VAL A 1058 -6.50 -56.11 -19.55
C VAL A 1058 -5.89 -57.47 -19.22
N LEU A 1059 -5.53 -57.73 -17.95
CA LEU A 1059 -4.93 -59.01 -17.56
C LEU A 1059 -5.90 -60.22 -17.50
N PRO A 1060 -7.21 -60.10 -17.24
CA PRO A 1060 -8.11 -61.27 -17.28
C PRO A 1060 -8.44 -61.72 -18.72
N LEU A 1061 -8.25 -60.85 -19.72
CA LEU A 1061 -8.60 -61.12 -21.12
C LEU A 1061 -7.47 -61.82 -21.90
N ILE A 1062 -6.22 -61.67 -21.45
CA ILE A 1062 -5.06 -62.36 -22.04
C ILE A 1062 -4.91 -63.78 -21.47
N LEU A 1063 -5.33 -64.03 -20.23
CA LEU A 1063 -5.29 -65.35 -19.60
C LEU A 1063 -6.43 -66.30 -20.04
N SER A 1064 -7.50 -65.79 -20.66
CA SER A 1064 -8.54 -66.64 -21.28
C SER A 1064 -8.22 -67.03 -22.73
N LEU A 1065 -7.28 -66.34 -23.41
CA LEU A 1065 -6.84 -66.64 -24.77
C LEU A 1065 -5.64 -67.60 -24.83
N LEU A 1066 -4.94 -67.85 -23.71
CA LEU A 1066 -3.78 -68.75 -23.66
C LEU A 1066 -4.08 -70.19 -23.19
N ASN A 1067 -5.36 -70.54 -23.03
CA ASN A 1067 -5.82 -71.91 -22.71
C ASN A 1067 -6.46 -72.65 -23.89
N VAL A 1068 -6.20 -72.20 -25.12
CA VAL A 1068 -6.54 -72.95 -26.35
C VAL A 1068 -5.34 -72.89 -27.31
N VAL A 1069 -4.28 -73.66 -27.04
CA VAL A 1069 -3.45 -74.45 -27.98
C VAL A 1069 -2.78 -75.57 -27.19
#